data_AF-A0A1G0H4T9-F1
#
_entry.id   AF-A0A1G0H4T9-F1
#
_cell.length_a   1.000
_cell.length_b   1.000
_cell.length_c   1.000
_cell.angle_alpha   90.00
_cell.angle_beta   90.00
_cell.angle_gamma   90.00
#
_symmetry.space_group_name_H-M   'P 1'
#
loop_
_entity.id
_entity.type
_entity.pdbx_description
1 polymer ?
#
loop_
_entity_poly.entity_id
_entity_poly.type
_entity_poly.pdbx_seq_one_letter_code
_entity_poly.pdbx_strand_id
1 'polypeptide(L)'
;MRHDRDPGRIFKSIRADEMGFWEKFAEELVNPENPQTRFEKRVECDRLPFTIRLNSKTSQYEVVETAKDPATQRKSNPLYSLTEKMSVTKQQSVSYANPKGGYTPPVFGWNKDNRKELLVGVSFTPEDCLFWTMAVYDVGTHARAKDFHTYKDAQTYLNIQIRDKLYHTSLKALEAAGGENLESYNELLAGLKWNLNGSAHITVFSNNLESRLLAQLRAADLQKRLEEKYPGQKQITVPISIYPNFDFYTLKMQQNDLNNAAKEKLLHYVAAMELTKTGSITLAEEVDYLLCYDSLKKLRKKLADDFLEKNYGNMDLYISMYELNSATSKNATEIITKITARALKLIEKCSADQLTVGFSKEIKTGEYASSTGFYWLINALSEAVFTSTAECATGIANLTLKIIEKCSADQIAAGLSKQADINTGDTGFYWLMGALSNAIRKNSAVSPTKITVLAFKIIEKCSADQMAAGLSKQVTRGDFVGSTGFYWLICSLQNAVASDLADENITEIRTLADRIIEKCTTDQIATPFFMKITTGSHAGMTCFNWLMRALYLTIDKGSTASIKKTTSFVLKLIEKCSIDQIAAEFFKKTILKVNSNITGFYCLMYALSNAAINSDENATEITTLMLKIIEKCDADQIAAELFRNVTSFNNTITTAFNYLILALNSAVGFDNLTENFTKMITLALKLIEKCSADQLAVGFSKKITADRHKSSTGFYCLTHAPRDPAFNNLAKSIAKTADVIFKIMAKLHFSKQLHFLKGLNTKEYQILNSVSVDKTFNIEKLKATVVLRICFYMHLNISNENSGNSSYFNFKTKDIKTKRADAKNLMDGIFDCESAEEIKQLIESSQTPNNEISKLNKSSIEKINYTQCLKDCISKIETYERIFPQQKSTLAWLGVF
;
A
#
# COMPACT_ATOMS: atom_id res chain seq x y z
N MET A 1 23.52 -40.62 -70.49
CA MET A 1 23.70 -39.42 -69.64
C MET A 1 23.25 -39.80 -68.23
N ARG A 2 24.17 -39.87 -67.26
CA ARG A 2 23.77 -40.11 -65.86
C ARG A 2 23.20 -38.80 -65.35
N HIS A 3 21.90 -38.76 -65.02
CA HIS A 3 21.38 -37.68 -64.20
C HIS A 3 22.11 -37.77 -62.87
N ASP A 4 23.03 -36.85 -62.61
CA ASP A 4 23.67 -36.74 -61.30
C ASP A 4 22.56 -36.58 -60.26
N ARG A 5 22.40 -37.62 -59.44
CA ARG A 5 21.41 -37.66 -58.37
C ARG A 5 21.66 -36.47 -57.45
N ASP A 6 20.59 -35.78 -57.05
CA ASP A 6 20.68 -34.70 -56.07
C ASP A 6 21.42 -35.20 -54.81
N PRO A 7 22.55 -34.57 -54.42
CA PRO A 7 23.34 -35.00 -53.27
C PRO A 7 22.62 -34.77 -51.94
N GLY A 8 21.47 -34.09 -51.93
CA GLY A 8 20.74 -33.73 -50.70
C GLY A 8 21.42 -32.59 -49.94
N ARG A 9 21.00 -32.40 -48.69
CA ARG A 9 21.38 -31.25 -47.84
C ARG A 9 21.69 -31.70 -46.43
N ILE A 10 22.78 -31.17 -45.89
CA ILE A 10 23.14 -31.28 -44.47
C ILE A 10 22.64 -30.03 -43.77
N PHE A 11 21.88 -30.15 -42.69
CA PHE A 11 21.24 -29.01 -42.06
C PHE A 11 21.25 -29.07 -40.53
N LYS A 12 21.20 -27.89 -39.91
CA LYS A 12 21.22 -27.72 -38.47
C LYS A 12 20.21 -26.66 -38.06
N SER A 13 19.28 -27.00 -37.19
CA SER A 13 18.44 -26.02 -36.49
C SER A 13 19.25 -25.33 -35.37
N ILE A 14 19.04 -24.03 -35.17
CA ILE A 14 19.76 -23.26 -34.14
C ILE A 14 18.74 -22.55 -33.27
N ARG A 15 18.74 -22.89 -31.98
CA ARG A 15 17.87 -22.29 -30.96
C ARG A 15 17.95 -20.77 -30.99
N ALA A 16 16.79 -20.13 -30.89
CA ALA A 16 16.62 -18.67 -30.92
C ALA A 16 16.32 -18.12 -29.51
N ASP A 17 17.03 -18.63 -28.50
CA ASP A 17 16.89 -18.21 -27.11
C ASP A 17 18.09 -17.37 -26.62
N GLU A 18 18.03 -16.96 -25.36
CA GLU A 18 18.97 -16.01 -24.75
C GLU A 18 20.37 -16.57 -24.51
N MET A 19 20.63 -17.84 -24.82
CA MET A 19 21.94 -18.48 -24.59
C MET A 19 22.99 -18.13 -25.66
N GLY A 20 22.63 -17.31 -26.66
CA GLY A 20 23.54 -16.83 -27.70
C GLY A 20 24.08 -17.95 -28.60
N PHE A 21 23.28 -19.00 -28.86
CA PHE A 21 23.70 -20.13 -29.70
C PHE A 21 24.02 -19.70 -31.14
N TRP A 22 23.29 -18.73 -31.68
CA TRP A 22 23.57 -18.16 -32.99
C TRP A 22 24.92 -17.44 -33.01
N GLU A 23 25.18 -16.53 -32.06
CA GLU A 23 26.46 -15.79 -31.97
C GLU A 23 27.66 -16.73 -32.04
N LYS A 24 27.67 -17.75 -31.18
CA LYS A 24 28.78 -18.70 -31.08
C LYS A 24 28.93 -19.53 -32.35
N PHE A 25 27.81 -19.96 -32.93
CA PHE A 25 27.83 -20.77 -34.15
C PHE A 25 28.24 -19.97 -35.39
N ALA A 26 27.73 -18.75 -35.55
CA ALA A 26 28.09 -17.86 -36.66
C ALA A 26 29.56 -17.44 -36.57
N GLU A 27 30.07 -17.15 -35.36
CA GLU A 27 31.49 -16.85 -35.14
C GLU A 27 32.38 -18.03 -35.56
N GLU A 28 32.01 -19.25 -35.20
CA GLU A 28 32.75 -20.45 -35.58
C GLU A 28 32.67 -20.76 -37.09
N LEU A 29 31.53 -20.50 -37.72
CA LEU A 29 31.37 -20.63 -39.18
C LEU A 29 32.24 -19.62 -39.94
N VAL A 30 32.29 -18.39 -39.46
CA VAL A 30 33.06 -17.32 -40.08
C VAL A 30 34.54 -17.53 -39.81
N ASN A 31 34.95 -17.89 -38.59
CA ASN A 31 36.33 -18.01 -38.12
C ASN A 31 36.68 -19.43 -37.62
N PRO A 32 36.58 -20.48 -38.46
CA PRO A 32 36.86 -21.86 -38.06
C PRO A 32 38.35 -22.11 -37.69
N GLU A 33 39.24 -21.24 -38.17
CA GLU A 33 40.67 -21.26 -37.91
C GLU A 33 41.06 -20.76 -36.51
N ASN A 34 40.15 -20.13 -35.77
CA ASN A 34 40.43 -19.64 -34.42
C ASN A 34 40.01 -20.69 -33.37
N PRO A 35 40.92 -21.29 -32.60
CA PRO A 35 40.56 -22.26 -31.56
C PRO A 35 39.64 -21.70 -30.48
N GLN A 36 39.72 -20.40 -30.18
CA GLN A 36 38.94 -19.75 -29.11
C GLN A 36 37.46 -19.56 -29.47
N THR A 37 37.13 -19.56 -30.76
CA THR A 37 35.75 -19.39 -31.26
C THR A 37 35.00 -20.72 -31.38
N ARG A 38 35.69 -21.85 -31.15
CA ARG A 38 35.10 -23.18 -31.29
C ARG A 38 34.04 -23.41 -30.23
N PHE A 39 32.81 -23.66 -30.66
CA PHE A 39 31.68 -23.80 -29.76
C PHE A 39 31.75 -25.12 -28.98
N GLU A 40 32.34 -25.08 -27.77
CA GLU A 40 32.49 -26.25 -26.92
C GLU A 40 31.18 -26.56 -26.18
N LYS A 41 30.42 -27.54 -26.70
CA LYS A 41 29.29 -28.12 -25.94
C LYS A 41 29.71 -29.24 -24.98
N ARG A 42 30.95 -29.73 -25.07
CA ARG A 42 31.46 -30.81 -24.24
C ARG A 42 32.73 -30.33 -23.57
N VAL A 43 32.73 -30.30 -22.24
CA VAL A 43 33.90 -29.95 -21.45
C VAL A 43 34.96 -31.02 -21.70
N GLU A 44 36.18 -30.60 -21.98
CA GLU A 44 37.26 -31.51 -22.38
C GLU A 44 37.58 -32.56 -21.29
N CYS A 45 37.26 -32.27 -20.02
CA CYS A 45 37.38 -33.20 -18.89
C CYS A 45 36.43 -34.40 -18.92
N ASP A 46 35.35 -34.33 -19.70
CA ASP A 46 34.35 -35.41 -19.81
C ASP A 46 34.61 -36.35 -20.99
N ARG A 47 35.78 -36.21 -21.63
CA ARG A 47 36.20 -37.11 -22.70
C ARG A 47 36.82 -38.36 -22.11
N LEU A 48 36.23 -39.51 -22.43
CA LEU A 48 36.80 -40.80 -22.06
C LEU A 48 37.85 -41.23 -23.11
N PRO A 49 38.79 -42.14 -22.76
CA PRO A 49 39.95 -42.44 -23.58
C PRO A 49 39.66 -42.96 -24.99
N PHE A 50 38.50 -43.59 -25.22
CA PHE A 50 38.13 -44.18 -26.51
C PHE A 50 36.86 -43.53 -27.05
N THR A 51 36.77 -43.30 -28.36
CA THR A 51 35.56 -42.83 -29.04
C THR A 51 35.34 -43.61 -30.33
N ILE A 52 34.14 -43.54 -30.88
CA ILE A 52 33.80 -44.19 -32.16
C ILE A 52 33.67 -43.11 -33.23
N ARG A 53 34.28 -43.35 -34.40
CA ARG A 53 34.14 -42.48 -35.57
C ARG A 53 33.98 -43.27 -36.87
N LEU A 54 33.34 -42.64 -37.85
CA LEU A 54 33.34 -43.04 -39.24
C LEU A 54 34.62 -42.51 -39.91
N ASN A 55 35.46 -43.42 -40.40
CA ASN A 55 36.59 -43.08 -41.23
C ASN A 55 36.10 -42.93 -42.68
N SER A 56 35.94 -41.69 -43.11
CA SER A 56 35.43 -41.36 -44.45
C SER A 56 36.32 -41.85 -45.59
N LYS A 57 37.63 -42.08 -45.33
CA LYS A 57 38.59 -42.58 -46.33
C LYS A 57 38.43 -44.08 -46.60
N THR A 58 38.07 -44.84 -45.56
CA THR A 58 37.87 -46.30 -45.67
C THR A 58 36.39 -46.70 -45.71
N SER A 59 35.48 -45.74 -45.48
CA SER A 59 34.03 -45.99 -45.33
C SER A 59 33.71 -47.02 -44.25
N GLN A 60 34.48 -47.03 -43.15
CA GLN A 60 34.32 -47.96 -42.02
C GLN A 60 34.28 -47.22 -40.69
N TYR A 61 33.53 -47.77 -39.72
CA TYR A 61 33.60 -47.31 -38.34
C TYR A 61 34.78 -47.92 -37.62
N GLU A 62 35.45 -47.11 -36.81
CA GLU A 62 36.61 -47.52 -36.00
C GLU A 62 36.50 -46.95 -34.58
N VAL A 63 37.00 -47.72 -33.62
CA VAL A 63 37.24 -47.26 -32.25
C VAL A 63 38.63 -46.63 -32.21
N VAL A 64 38.71 -45.39 -31.73
CA VAL A 64 39.96 -44.62 -31.70
C VAL A 64 40.19 -43.96 -30.35
N GLU A 65 41.46 -43.76 -30.01
CA GLU A 65 41.87 -43.02 -28.81
C GLU A 65 41.62 -41.51 -28.98
N THR A 66 41.09 -40.84 -27.96
CA THR A 66 40.70 -39.42 -27.99
C THR A 66 41.83 -38.43 -27.66
N ALA A 67 42.94 -38.90 -27.06
CA ALA A 67 44.13 -38.17 -26.56
C ALA A 67 43.86 -37.05 -25.53
N LYS A 68 44.71 -36.77 -24.53
CA LYS A 68 45.94 -37.40 -24.02
C LYS A 68 45.57 -38.27 -22.81
N ASP A 69 45.92 -39.55 -22.82
CA ASP A 69 46.20 -40.20 -21.55
C ASP A 69 47.58 -39.69 -21.08
N PRO A 70 47.65 -38.96 -19.94
CA PRO A 70 48.92 -38.46 -19.42
C PRO A 70 49.95 -39.56 -19.18
N ALA A 71 49.51 -40.81 -18.98
CA ALA A 71 50.36 -41.95 -18.68
C ALA A 71 50.99 -42.59 -19.92
N THR A 72 50.33 -42.60 -21.09
CA THR A 72 50.79 -43.38 -22.26
C THR A 72 51.48 -42.56 -23.37
N GLN A 73 51.45 -41.23 -23.33
CA GLN A 73 52.05 -40.30 -24.31
C GLN A 73 51.70 -40.56 -25.80
N ARG A 74 50.75 -41.44 -26.11
CA ARG A 74 50.39 -41.75 -27.50
C ARG A 74 49.76 -40.54 -28.19
N LYS A 75 50.27 -40.21 -29.38
CA LYS A 75 49.72 -39.14 -30.23
C LYS A 75 48.37 -39.61 -30.76
N SER A 76 47.32 -38.77 -30.62
CA SER A 76 46.04 -38.99 -31.30
C SER A 76 46.28 -39.33 -32.77
N ASN A 77 45.51 -40.26 -33.35
CA ASN A 77 45.48 -40.49 -34.79
C ASN A 77 44.31 -39.69 -35.42
N PRO A 78 44.48 -38.41 -35.79
CA PRO A 78 43.38 -37.61 -36.30
C PRO A 78 42.94 -38.06 -37.70
N LEU A 79 41.64 -38.26 -37.93
CA LEU A 79 41.08 -38.62 -39.24
C LEU A 79 41.42 -37.59 -40.34
N TYR A 80 41.26 -36.32 -39.99
CA TYR A 80 41.55 -35.16 -40.82
C TYR A 80 42.78 -34.43 -40.29
N SER A 81 43.58 -33.88 -41.20
CA SER A 81 44.71 -33.02 -40.86
C SER A 81 44.26 -31.81 -40.03
N LEU A 82 45.19 -31.17 -39.32
CA LEU A 82 44.87 -29.95 -38.59
C LEU A 82 44.30 -28.89 -39.54
N THR A 83 44.92 -28.68 -40.71
CA THR A 83 44.46 -27.73 -41.73
C THR A 83 43.00 -27.99 -42.15
N GLU A 84 42.63 -29.24 -42.45
CA GLU A 84 41.24 -29.59 -42.79
C GLU A 84 40.30 -29.30 -41.60
N LYS A 85 40.69 -29.66 -40.38
CA LYS A 85 39.90 -29.37 -39.17
C LYS A 85 39.76 -27.88 -38.87
N MET A 86 40.74 -27.07 -39.25
CA MET A 86 40.69 -25.61 -39.10
C MET A 86 39.93 -24.93 -40.23
N SER A 87 39.55 -25.66 -41.29
CA SER A 87 38.75 -25.13 -42.40
C SER A 87 37.23 -25.28 -42.22
N VAL A 88 36.81 -25.95 -41.15
CA VAL A 88 35.40 -26.22 -40.81
C VAL A 88 35.13 -25.95 -39.34
N THR A 89 33.86 -25.80 -38.97
CA THR A 89 33.48 -25.75 -37.55
C THR A 89 33.91 -27.02 -36.81
N LYS A 90 34.09 -26.95 -35.48
CA LYS A 90 34.12 -28.15 -34.63
C LYS A 90 32.89 -28.98 -34.92
N GLN A 91 33.07 -30.30 -34.92
CA GLN A 91 32.04 -31.25 -35.31
C GLN A 91 30.72 -31.01 -34.54
N GLN A 92 29.65 -30.80 -35.28
CA GLN A 92 28.31 -30.48 -34.79
C GLN A 92 27.35 -31.61 -35.11
N SER A 93 26.37 -31.84 -34.23
CA SER A 93 25.19 -32.64 -34.58
C SER A 93 24.35 -31.88 -35.59
N VAL A 94 24.07 -32.53 -36.71
CA VAL A 94 23.31 -32.04 -37.87
C VAL A 94 22.45 -33.18 -38.43
N SER A 95 21.57 -32.88 -39.38
CA SER A 95 20.72 -33.86 -40.07
C SER A 95 20.95 -33.80 -41.58
N TYR A 96 20.54 -34.84 -42.30
CA TYR A 96 20.62 -34.98 -43.74
C TYR A 96 19.22 -35.17 -44.33
N ALA A 97 18.86 -34.41 -45.36
CA ALA A 97 17.63 -34.60 -46.13
C ALA A 97 17.95 -34.69 -47.62
N ASN A 98 17.19 -35.51 -48.35
CA ASN A 98 17.19 -35.51 -49.80
C ASN A 98 15.75 -35.48 -50.32
N PRO A 99 15.11 -34.30 -50.36
CA PRO A 99 13.71 -34.18 -50.75
C PRO A 99 13.45 -34.69 -52.17
N LYS A 100 14.37 -34.46 -53.12
CA LYS A 100 14.27 -34.99 -54.48
C LYS A 100 14.42 -36.51 -54.54
N GLY A 101 15.16 -37.09 -53.60
CA GLY A 101 15.25 -38.53 -53.35
C GLY A 101 14.09 -39.11 -52.54
N GLY A 102 13.14 -38.27 -52.10
CA GLY A 102 11.99 -38.68 -51.26
C GLY A 102 12.29 -38.82 -49.77
N TYR A 103 13.45 -38.32 -49.29
CA TYR A 103 13.86 -38.43 -47.90
C TYR A 103 13.82 -37.09 -47.17
N THR A 104 12.82 -36.90 -46.30
CA THR A 104 12.59 -35.67 -45.53
C THR A 104 12.42 -36.00 -44.04
N PRO A 105 13.52 -36.20 -43.30
CA PRO A 105 13.44 -36.53 -41.88
C PRO A 105 12.84 -35.37 -41.06
N PRO A 106 12.36 -35.63 -39.84
CA PRO A 106 12.08 -34.58 -38.89
C PRO A 106 13.35 -33.76 -38.57
N VAL A 107 13.18 -32.45 -38.41
CA VAL A 107 14.27 -31.53 -38.06
C VAL A 107 14.70 -31.76 -36.61
N PHE A 108 15.97 -32.08 -36.36
CA PHE A 108 16.46 -32.33 -35.01
C PHE A 108 16.12 -31.20 -34.03
N GLY A 109 15.56 -31.56 -32.87
CA GLY A 109 15.06 -30.59 -31.88
C GLY A 109 13.60 -30.16 -32.07
N TRP A 110 12.89 -30.69 -33.08
CA TRP A 110 11.45 -30.51 -33.27
C TRP A 110 10.67 -31.29 -32.22
N ASN A 111 10.24 -30.63 -31.14
CA ASN A 111 9.21 -31.19 -30.29
C ASN A 111 7.85 -30.81 -30.88
N LYS A 112 7.15 -31.76 -31.51
CA LYS A 112 5.83 -31.52 -32.14
C LYS A 112 4.80 -30.96 -31.14
N ASP A 113 4.90 -31.32 -29.86
CA ASP A 113 3.84 -31.07 -28.89
C ASP A 113 4.14 -29.90 -27.93
N ASN A 114 5.40 -29.49 -27.78
CA ASN A 114 5.79 -28.63 -26.65
C ASN A 114 6.62 -27.39 -27.00
N ARG A 115 6.79 -27.07 -28.29
CA ARG A 115 7.59 -25.91 -28.70
C ARG A 115 6.93 -25.08 -29.80
N LYS A 116 6.42 -23.91 -29.41
CA LYS A 116 6.00 -22.78 -30.25
C LYS A 116 7.20 -22.13 -31.01
N GLU A 117 8.17 -22.92 -31.47
CA GLU A 117 9.54 -22.46 -31.76
C GLU A 117 9.75 -21.80 -33.13
N LEU A 118 10.53 -20.71 -33.10
CA LEU A 118 11.19 -20.09 -34.25
C LEU A 118 12.36 -20.97 -34.71
N LEU A 119 12.06 -22.01 -35.49
CA LEU A 119 13.09 -22.91 -36.02
C LEU A 119 13.71 -22.34 -37.28
N VAL A 120 14.87 -21.72 -37.09
CA VAL A 120 15.75 -21.22 -38.15
C VAL A 120 17.13 -21.82 -37.92
N GLY A 121 17.86 -22.06 -39.00
CA GLY A 121 19.22 -22.55 -38.90
C GLY A 121 19.96 -22.43 -40.23
N VAL A 122 20.74 -23.44 -40.57
CA VAL A 122 21.59 -23.45 -41.77
C VAL A 122 21.51 -24.77 -42.51
N SER A 123 21.76 -24.74 -43.81
CA SER A 123 21.97 -25.94 -44.63
C SER A 123 23.18 -25.80 -45.54
N PHE A 124 23.77 -26.93 -45.90
CA PHE A 124 25.01 -27.08 -46.66
C PHE A 124 24.85 -28.20 -47.67
N THR A 125 25.60 -28.14 -48.77
CA THR A 125 25.80 -29.33 -49.61
C THR A 125 26.76 -30.31 -48.91
N PRO A 126 26.65 -31.62 -49.16
CA PRO A 126 27.53 -32.60 -48.51
C PRO A 126 29.04 -32.40 -48.74
N GLU A 127 29.43 -31.79 -49.86
CA GLU A 127 30.81 -31.44 -50.21
C GLU A 127 31.42 -30.37 -49.28
N ASP A 128 30.58 -29.58 -48.62
CA ASP A 128 30.99 -28.54 -47.65
C ASP A 128 31.14 -29.09 -46.23
N CYS A 129 31.06 -30.41 -46.06
CA CYS A 129 31.01 -31.06 -44.76
C CYS A 129 32.13 -32.09 -44.60
N LEU A 130 32.74 -32.12 -43.41
CA LEU A 130 33.58 -33.24 -42.98
C LEU A 130 32.77 -34.11 -42.03
N PHE A 131 32.70 -35.42 -42.27
CA PHE A 131 31.86 -36.34 -41.49
C PHE A 131 32.68 -37.16 -40.48
N TRP A 132 32.10 -37.38 -39.31
CA TRP A 132 32.63 -38.23 -38.23
C TRP A 132 31.68 -39.33 -37.80
N THR A 133 30.38 -39.22 -38.07
CA THR A 133 29.37 -40.23 -37.71
C THR A 133 28.12 -40.00 -38.56
N MET A 134 27.41 -41.08 -38.92
CA MET A 134 26.10 -41.03 -39.58
C MET A 134 25.19 -42.10 -38.97
N ALA A 135 24.05 -41.70 -38.42
CA ALA A 135 23.14 -42.63 -37.75
C ALA A 135 21.65 -42.28 -37.97
N VAL A 136 20.79 -43.30 -38.03
CA VAL A 136 19.32 -43.17 -37.88
C VAL A 136 18.97 -43.40 -36.41
N TYR A 137 18.25 -42.48 -35.77
CA TYR A 137 18.07 -42.52 -34.31
C TYR A 137 16.96 -41.60 -33.74
N ASP A 138 16.53 -41.82 -32.48
CA ASP A 138 15.41 -41.09 -31.84
C ASP A 138 15.68 -40.43 -30.46
N VAL A 139 16.88 -40.49 -29.87
CA VAL A 139 17.06 -40.19 -28.41
C VAL A 139 18.03 -39.04 -28.07
N GLY A 140 18.29 -38.12 -29.01
CA GLY A 140 19.07 -36.89 -28.74
C GLY A 140 20.59 -37.11 -28.52
N THR A 141 21.37 -36.02 -28.55
CA THR A 141 22.85 -36.07 -28.51
C THR A 141 23.44 -36.12 -27.09
N HIS A 142 22.71 -35.62 -26.08
CA HIS A 142 23.24 -35.38 -24.73
C HIS A 142 23.29 -36.64 -23.86
N ALA A 143 22.48 -37.66 -24.18
CA ALA A 143 22.33 -38.89 -23.40
C ALA A 143 23.26 -40.04 -23.84
N ARG A 144 24.18 -39.82 -24.80
CA ARG A 144 25.01 -40.89 -25.36
C ARG A 144 26.44 -40.85 -24.82
N ALA A 145 26.91 -42.01 -24.37
CA ALA A 145 28.33 -42.29 -24.21
C ALA A 145 28.98 -42.36 -25.61
N LYS A 146 29.42 -41.21 -26.14
CA LYS A 146 30.23 -41.16 -27.36
C LYS A 146 31.68 -41.60 -27.11
N ASP A 147 32.06 -41.60 -25.84
CA ASP A 147 33.36 -42.05 -25.40
C ASP A 147 33.18 -43.15 -24.35
N PHE A 148 34.21 -43.98 -24.22
CA PHE A 148 34.22 -45.18 -23.39
C PHE A 148 35.52 -45.25 -22.59
N HIS A 149 35.46 -45.84 -21.40
CA HIS A 149 36.63 -46.06 -20.56
C HIS A 149 37.58 -47.10 -21.17
N THR A 150 37.06 -48.09 -21.87
CA THR A 150 37.86 -49.16 -22.47
C THR A 150 37.55 -49.34 -23.96
N TYR A 151 38.56 -49.79 -24.71
CA TYR A 151 38.41 -50.16 -26.12
C TYR A 151 37.34 -51.25 -26.29
N LYS A 152 37.29 -52.23 -25.38
CA LYS A 152 36.35 -53.35 -25.43
C LYS A 152 34.90 -52.87 -25.34
N ASP A 153 34.61 -51.91 -24.46
CA ASP A 153 33.27 -51.35 -24.32
C ASP A 153 32.87 -50.56 -25.57
N ALA A 154 33.78 -49.75 -26.10
CA ALA A 154 33.56 -49.02 -27.35
C ALA A 154 33.30 -49.97 -28.53
N GLN A 155 34.09 -51.04 -28.65
CA GLN A 155 33.93 -52.03 -29.72
C GLN A 155 32.62 -52.80 -29.59
N THR A 156 32.26 -53.18 -28.36
CA THR A 156 30.98 -53.87 -28.09
C THR A 156 29.80 -52.97 -28.47
N TYR A 157 29.85 -51.69 -28.06
CA TYR A 157 28.84 -50.72 -28.45
C TYR A 157 28.77 -50.55 -29.97
N LEU A 158 29.92 -50.38 -30.65
CA LEU A 158 29.96 -50.25 -32.11
C LEU A 158 29.33 -51.47 -32.81
N ASN A 159 29.66 -52.68 -32.37
CA ASN A 159 29.11 -53.90 -32.94
C ASN A 159 27.58 -53.96 -32.79
N ILE A 160 27.04 -53.51 -31.65
CA ILE A 160 25.59 -53.37 -31.43
C ILE A 160 24.98 -52.36 -32.40
N GLN A 161 25.57 -51.17 -32.55
CA GLN A 161 25.05 -50.13 -33.45
C GLN A 161 25.04 -50.56 -34.92
N ILE A 162 26.07 -51.31 -35.37
CA ILE A 162 26.12 -51.86 -36.72
C ILE A 162 25.07 -52.98 -36.90
N ARG A 163 25.01 -53.92 -35.95
CA ARG A 163 24.05 -55.05 -35.98
C ARG A 163 22.61 -54.54 -36.05
N ASP A 164 22.30 -53.53 -35.25
CA ASP A 164 20.96 -52.95 -35.15
C ASP A 164 20.68 -51.94 -36.29
N LYS A 165 21.58 -51.84 -37.28
CA LYS A 165 21.49 -50.95 -38.46
C LYS A 165 21.31 -49.47 -38.12
N LEU A 166 21.83 -49.04 -36.97
CA LEU A 166 21.74 -47.65 -36.53
C LEU A 166 22.87 -46.80 -37.11
N TYR A 167 24.03 -47.38 -37.38
CA TYR A 167 25.20 -46.69 -37.94
C TYR A 167 25.35 -46.96 -39.43
N HIS A 168 25.58 -45.91 -40.21
CA HIS A 168 25.70 -45.97 -41.67
C HIS A 168 27.02 -45.38 -42.14
N THR A 169 27.54 -45.90 -43.25
CA THR A 169 28.85 -45.52 -43.80
C THR A 169 28.76 -44.56 -44.99
N SER A 170 27.55 -44.28 -45.48
CA SER A 170 27.31 -43.32 -46.57
C SER A 170 25.94 -42.65 -46.44
N LEU A 171 25.80 -41.46 -47.03
CA LEU A 171 24.51 -40.75 -47.08
C LEU A 171 23.44 -41.55 -47.83
N LYS A 172 23.82 -42.29 -48.88
CA LYS A 172 22.88 -43.17 -49.61
C LYS A 172 22.35 -44.30 -48.72
N ALA A 173 23.20 -44.90 -47.89
CA ALA A 173 22.79 -45.94 -46.95
C ALA A 173 21.91 -45.37 -45.82
N LEU A 174 22.25 -44.17 -45.34
CA LEU A 174 21.45 -43.43 -44.37
C LEU A 174 20.05 -43.08 -44.92
N GLU A 175 19.99 -42.60 -46.17
CA GLU A 175 18.74 -42.28 -46.87
C GLU A 175 17.84 -43.50 -47.02
N ALA A 176 18.39 -44.63 -47.45
CA ALA A 176 17.64 -45.87 -47.61
C ALA A 176 17.08 -46.37 -46.27
N ALA A 177 17.91 -46.40 -45.22
CA ALA A 177 17.49 -46.83 -43.90
C ALA A 177 16.47 -45.87 -43.23
N GLY A 178 16.67 -44.56 -43.44
CA GLY A 178 15.75 -43.54 -42.95
C GLY A 178 14.43 -43.51 -43.72
N GLY A 179 14.42 -43.87 -45.01
CA GLY A 179 13.19 -44.00 -45.81
C GLY A 179 12.26 -45.10 -45.30
N GLU A 180 12.80 -46.14 -44.68
CA GLU A 180 12.04 -47.19 -43.99
C GLU A 180 11.43 -46.71 -42.65
N ASN A 181 11.93 -45.59 -42.10
CA ASN A 181 11.55 -45.05 -40.79
C ASN A 181 11.44 -43.52 -40.82
N LEU A 182 10.50 -42.99 -41.61
CA LEU A 182 10.34 -41.54 -41.87
C LEU A 182 10.08 -40.69 -40.61
N GLU A 183 9.63 -41.31 -39.52
CA GLU A 183 9.42 -40.64 -38.23
C GLU A 183 10.70 -40.56 -37.38
N SER A 184 11.72 -41.35 -37.71
CA SER A 184 13.01 -41.32 -37.01
C SER A 184 13.84 -40.14 -37.46
N TYR A 185 14.49 -39.48 -36.50
CA TYR A 185 15.52 -38.50 -36.82
C TYR A 185 16.72 -39.19 -37.45
N ASN A 186 17.51 -38.44 -38.19
CA ASN A 186 18.90 -38.81 -38.44
C ASN A 186 19.83 -37.78 -37.80
N GLU A 187 20.97 -38.28 -37.35
CA GLU A 187 22.04 -37.47 -36.81
C GLU A 187 23.34 -37.80 -37.55
N LEU A 188 23.97 -36.74 -38.03
CA LEU A 188 25.34 -36.76 -38.50
C LEU A 188 26.16 -35.90 -37.56
N LEU A 189 27.40 -36.34 -37.33
CA LEU A 189 28.40 -35.51 -36.66
C LEU A 189 29.30 -34.94 -37.74
N ALA A 190 29.16 -33.64 -38.03
CA ALA A 190 29.86 -33.02 -39.14
C ALA A 190 30.48 -31.66 -38.78
N GLY A 191 31.67 -31.40 -39.31
CA GLY A 191 32.26 -30.06 -39.37
C GLY A 191 31.74 -29.36 -40.62
N LEU A 192 31.32 -28.10 -40.48
CA LEU A 192 30.59 -27.37 -41.52
C LEU A 192 31.48 -26.27 -42.09
N LYS A 193 31.50 -26.12 -43.42
CA LYS A 193 32.21 -25.05 -44.11
C LYS A 193 31.23 -24.09 -44.76
N TRP A 194 31.36 -22.79 -44.49
CA TRP A 194 30.63 -21.79 -45.25
C TRP A 194 31.41 -21.40 -46.51
N ASN A 195 30.92 -21.80 -47.68
CA ASN A 195 31.47 -21.38 -48.98
C ASN A 195 30.66 -20.23 -49.57
N LEU A 196 31.34 -19.32 -50.28
CA LEU A 196 30.76 -18.10 -50.85
C LEU A 196 30.15 -18.32 -52.24
N ASN A 197 30.14 -19.55 -52.74
CA ASN A 197 29.55 -19.96 -54.03
C ASN A 197 28.03 -20.22 -53.96
N GLY A 198 27.39 -19.99 -52.81
CA GLY A 198 25.96 -20.20 -52.60
C GLY A 198 25.54 -21.64 -52.28
N SER A 199 26.49 -22.54 -52.00
CA SER A 199 26.20 -23.91 -51.56
C SER A 199 25.64 -23.98 -50.13
N ALA A 200 25.95 -22.99 -49.29
CA ALA A 200 25.47 -22.87 -47.90
C ALA A 200 24.39 -21.79 -47.74
N HIS A 201 23.30 -22.12 -47.04
CA HIS A 201 22.12 -21.26 -46.89
C HIS A 201 21.71 -21.10 -45.43
N ILE A 202 21.07 -19.98 -45.10
CA ILE A 202 20.16 -19.93 -43.94
C ILE A 202 18.89 -20.69 -44.30
N THR A 203 18.34 -21.49 -43.39
CA THR A 203 17.15 -22.30 -43.68
C THR A 203 16.04 -22.07 -42.66
N VAL A 204 14.83 -21.84 -43.16
CA VAL A 204 13.59 -21.74 -42.38
C VAL A 204 12.99 -23.14 -42.25
N PHE A 205 12.82 -23.63 -41.02
CA PHE A 205 12.21 -24.93 -40.73
C PHE A 205 10.77 -24.78 -40.22
N SER A 206 10.48 -23.73 -39.45
CA SER A 206 9.12 -23.32 -39.08
C SER A 206 8.65 -22.26 -40.08
N ASN A 207 7.87 -22.61 -41.11
CA ASN A 207 7.47 -21.65 -42.15
C ASN A 207 6.34 -20.68 -41.71
N ASN A 208 6.59 -19.90 -40.68
CA ASN A 208 5.76 -18.77 -40.24
C ASN A 208 6.48 -17.44 -40.48
N LEU A 209 5.74 -16.32 -40.44
CA LEU A 209 6.28 -14.99 -40.74
C LEU A 209 7.47 -14.63 -39.84
N GLU A 210 7.35 -14.85 -38.52
CA GLU A 210 8.39 -14.49 -37.56
C GLU A 210 9.69 -15.28 -37.79
N SER A 211 9.59 -16.57 -38.14
CA SER A 211 10.76 -17.40 -38.48
C SER A 211 11.41 -16.97 -39.79
N ARG A 212 10.61 -16.55 -40.79
CA ARG A 212 11.14 -16.00 -42.04
C ARG A 212 11.87 -14.67 -41.80
N LEU A 213 11.31 -13.79 -40.96
CA LEU A 213 11.97 -12.54 -40.55
C LEU A 213 13.24 -12.80 -39.74
N LEU A 214 13.23 -13.78 -38.83
CA LEU A 214 14.44 -14.20 -38.09
C LEU A 214 15.51 -14.76 -39.03
N ALA A 215 15.13 -15.50 -40.08
CA ALA A 215 16.06 -15.99 -41.09
C ALA A 215 16.69 -14.85 -41.90
N GLN A 216 15.91 -13.85 -42.29
CA GLN A 216 16.44 -12.64 -42.93
C GLN A 216 17.41 -11.89 -41.99
N LEU A 217 17.08 -11.79 -40.70
CA LEU A 217 17.93 -11.17 -39.68
C LEU A 217 19.27 -11.91 -39.50
N ARG A 218 19.24 -13.24 -39.43
CA ARG A 218 20.45 -14.08 -39.36
C ARG A 218 21.27 -14.02 -40.65
N ALA A 219 20.62 -13.97 -41.80
CA ALA A 219 21.31 -13.81 -43.08
C ALA A 219 22.05 -12.47 -43.14
N ALA A 220 21.43 -11.38 -42.66
CA ALA A 220 22.06 -10.07 -42.58
C ALA A 220 23.27 -10.06 -41.62
N ASP A 221 23.16 -10.67 -40.44
CA ASP A 221 24.28 -10.79 -39.49
C ASP A 221 25.44 -11.58 -40.09
N LEU A 222 25.16 -12.75 -40.68
CA LEU A 222 26.20 -13.58 -41.28
C LEU A 222 26.85 -12.91 -42.50
N GLN A 223 26.05 -12.24 -43.34
CA GLN A 223 26.55 -11.50 -44.49
C GLN A 223 27.57 -10.45 -44.05
N LYS A 224 27.21 -9.63 -43.06
CA LYS A 224 28.11 -8.60 -42.53
C LYS A 224 29.42 -9.17 -42.01
N ARG A 225 29.36 -10.26 -41.23
CA ARG A 225 30.57 -10.92 -40.69
C ARG A 225 31.47 -11.45 -41.81
N LEU A 226 30.89 -11.98 -42.88
CA LEU A 226 31.64 -12.46 -44.04
C LEU A 226 32.25 -11.29 -44.83
N GLU A 227 31.53 -10.18 -44.99
CA GLU A 227 32.05 -8.96 -45.62
C GLU A 227 33.21 -8.36 -44.82
N GLU A 228 33.12 -8.36 -43.49
CA GLU A 228 34.21 -7.95 -42.59
C GLU A 228 35.44 -8.88 -42.69
N LYS A 229 35.23 -10.19 -42.80
CA LYS A 229 36.32 -11.17 -42.96
C LYS A 229 36.98 -11.11 -44.34
N TYR A 230 36.21 -10.81 -45.39
CA TYR A 230 36.66 -10.83 -46.78
C TYR A 230 36.41 -9.48 -47.49
N PRO A 231 37.05 -8.38 -47.03
CA PRO A 231 36.73 -7.02 -47.49
C PRO A 231 37.02 -6.76 -48.98
N GLY A 232 37.85 -7.60 -49.61
CA GLY A 232 38.20 -7.49 -51.04
C GLY A 232 37.26 -8.25 -51.98
N GLN A 233 36.30 -9.02 -51.46
CA GLN A 233 35.35 -9.74 -52.30
C GLN A 233 34.13 -8.86 -52.62
N LYS A 234 33.76 -8.78 -53.90
CA LYS A 234 32.57 -8.03 -54.32
C LYS A 234 31.31 -8.74 -53.82
N GLN A 235 30.40 -7.96 -53.23
CA GLN A 235 29.04 -8.28 -52.79
C GLN A 235 28.80 -9.74 -52.37
N ILE A 236 29.01 -10.04 -51.09
CA ILE A 236 28.69 -11.36 -50.52
C ILE A 236 27.18 -11.45 -50.33
N THR A 237 26.57 -12.53 -50.82
CA THR A 237 25.15 -12.82 -50.60
C THR A 237 24.99 -14.06 -49.74
N VAL A 238 24.17 -13.98 -48.69
CA VAL A 238 23.79 -15.13 -47.86
C VAL A 238 22.39 -15.61 -48.28
N PRO A 239 22.29 -16.71 -49.05
CA PRO A 239 21.00 -17.19 -49.54
C PRO A 239 20.16 -17.75 -48.39
N ILE A 240 18.84 -17.66 -48.54
CA ILE A 240 17.86 -18.22 -47.61
C ILE A 240 17.04 -19.28 -48.36
N SER A 241 16.75 -20.40 -47.72
CA SER A 241 15.91 -21.48 -48.23
C SER A 241 14.82 -21.88 -47.25
N ILE A 242 13.79 -22.57 -47.74
CA ILE A 242 12.66 -23.06 -46.94
C ILE A 242 12.63 -24.59 -46.97
N TYR A 243 12.67 -25.23 -45.80
CA TYR A 243 12.50 -26.68 -45.63
C TYR A 243 11.02 -27.07 -45.85
N PRO A 244 10.70 -28.26 -46.40
CA PRO A 244 11.58 -29.39 -46.72
C PRO A 244 12.34 -29.31 -48.04
N ASN A 245 11.82 -28.59 -49.04
CA ASN A 245 12.37 -28.67 -50.41
C ASN A 245 13.67 -27.89 -50.60
N PHE A 246 14.04 -27.04 -49.64
CA PHE A 246 15.15 -26.08 -49.74
C PHE A 246 14.99 -25.11 -50.91
N ASP A 247 13.74 -24.79 -51.26
CA ASP A 247 13.43 -23.79 -52.28
C ASP A 247 13.98 -22.44 -51.84
N PHE A 248 14.58 -21.71 -52.79
CA PHE A 248 15.14 -20.39 -52.50
C PHE A 248 14.04 -19.42 -52.09
N TYR A 249 14.24 -18.79 -50.93
CA TYR A 249 13.40 -17.71 -50.45
C TYR A 249 13.80 -16.42 -51.14
N THR A 250 13.14 -16.16 -52.26
CA THR A 250 13.50 -15.08 -53.20
C THR A 250 13.43 -13.69 -52.55
N LEU A 251 14.16 -12.72 -53.11
CA LEU A 251 14.13 -11.33 -52.66
C LEU A 251 12.71 -10.73 -52.67
N LYS A 252 11.87 -11.12 -53.65
CA LYS A 252 10.46 -10.70 -53.71
C LYS A 252 9.66 -11.20 -52.50
N MET A 253 9.88 -12.45 -52.09
CA MET A 253 9.22 -13.02 -50.92
C MET A 253 9.73 -12.37 -49.63
N GLN A 254 11.03 -12.12 -49.53
CA GLN A 254 11.64 -11.38 -48.42
C GLN A 254 11.00 -10.00 -48.27
N GLN A 255 10.92 -9.24 -49.37
CA GLN A 255 10.31 -7.90 -49.38
C GLN A 255 8.83 -7.94 -49.00
N ASN A 256 8.08 -8.94 -49.46
CA ASN A 256 6.67 -9.11 -49.08
C ASN A 256 6.52 -9.34 -47.57
N ASP A 257 7.38 -10.15 -46.97
CA ASP A 257 7.33 -10.39 -45.52
C ASP A 257 7.76 -9.16 -44.71
N LEU A 258 8.72 -8.37 -45.20
CA LEU A 258 9.05 -7.06 -44.62
C LEU A 258 7.84 -6.11 -44.65
N ASN A 259 7.12 -6.06 -45.77
CA ASN A 259 5.91 -5.25 -45.90
C ASN A 259 4.77 -5.76 -44.99
N ASN A 260 4.70 -7.07 -44.73
CA ASN A 260 3.71 -7.66 -43.83
C ASN A 260 4.07 -7.51 -42.35
N ALA A 261 5.34 -7.24 -42.01
CA ALA A 261 5.78 -7.09 -40.62
C ALA A 261 5.02 -5.98 -39.86
N ALA A 262 4.65 -4.89 -40.56
CA ALA A 262 3.83 -3.82 -39.99
C ALA A 262 2.45 -4.32 -39.52
N LYS A 263 1.77 -5.11 -40.36
CA LYS A 263 0.42 -5.63 -40.10
C LYS A 263 0.38 -6.57 -38.90
N GLU A 264 1.45 -7.32 -38.68
CA GLU A 264 1.57 -8.35 -37.64
C GLU A 264 2.33 -7.87 -36.39
N LYS A 265 2.62 -6.57 -36.26
CA LYS A 265 3.39 -5.98 -35.14
C LYS A 265 4.80 -6.59 -34.98
N LEU A 266 5.44 -6.96 -36.08
CA LEU A 266 6.80 -7.54 -36.14
C LEU A 266 7.85 -6.57 -36.70
N LEU A 267 7.58 -5.26 -36.71
CA LEU A 267 8.52 -4.24 -37.21
C LEU A 267 9.88 -4.24 -36.51
N HIS A 268 9.95 -4.75 -35.28
CA HIS A 268 11.19 -4.89 -34.55
C HIS A 268 12.24 -5.77 -35.27
N TYR A 269 11.82 -6.77 -36.05
CA TYR A 269 12.74 -7.54 -36.90
C TYR A 269 13.31 -6.70 -38.05
N VAL A 270 12.48 -5.83 -38.64
CA VAL A 270 12.88 -4.91 -39.73
C VAL A 270 13.93 -3.93 -39.21
N ALA A 271 13.66 -3.31 -38.06
CA ALA A 271 14.62 -2.42 -37.41
C ALA A 271 15.93 -3.13 -37.06
N ALA A 272 15.86 -4.32 -36.44
CA ALA A 272 17.05 -5.11 -36.11
C ALA A 272 17.88 -5.47 -37.36
N MET A 273 17.23 -5.74 -38.50
CA MET A 273 17.89 -5.99 -39.77
C MET A 273 18.60 -4.74 -40.31
N GLU A 274 17.94 -3.58 -40.29
CA GLU A 274 18.53 -2.31 -40.72
C GLU A 274 19.76 -1.96 -39.88
N LEU A 275 19.67 -2.12 -38.55
CA LEU A 275 20.79 -1.90 -37.64
C LEU A 275 21.97 -2.82 -37.98
N THR A 276 21.67 -4.10 -38.17
CA THR A 276 22.69 -5.10 -38.43
C THR A 276 23.44 -4.72 -39.70
N LYS A 277 22.71 -4.37 -40.77
CA LYS A 277 23.28 -3.99 -42.07
C LYS A 277 24.04 -2.67 -42.04
N THR A 278 23.44 -1.61 -41.51
CA THR A 278 23.96 -0.24 -41.67
C THR A 278 24.74 0.27 -40.45
N GLY A 279 24.59 -0.36 -39.29
CA GLY A 279 25.14 0.13 -38.02
C GLY A 279 24.32 1.27 -37.38
N SER A 280 23.24 1.70 -38.04
CA SER A 280 22.29 2.72 -37.59
C SER A 280 20.85 2.24 -37.83
N ILE A 281 19.86 2.86 -37.19
CA ILE A 281 18.46 2.71 -37.59
C ILE A 281 17.85 4.09 -37.72
N THR A 282 17.13 4.33 -38.80
CA THR A 282 16.17 5.44 -38.88
C THR A 282 14.85 4.96 -38.30
N LEU A 283 14.66 5.15 -37.00
CA LEU A 283 13.54 4.53 -36.28
C LEU A 283 12.23 5.23 -36.64
N ALA A 284 11.30 4.46 -37.21
CA ALA A 284 9.90 4.86 -37.31
C ALA A 284 9.26 4.82 -35.90
N GLU A 285 8.32 5.74 -35.62
CA GLU A 285 7.64 5.83 -34.31
C GLU A 285 6.91 4.54 -33.89
N GLU A 286 6.63 3.64 -34.83
CA GLU A 286 5.91 2.38 -34.63
C GLU A 286 6.79 1.20 -34.21
N VAL A 287 8.12 1.37 -34.16
CA VAL A 287 9.04 0.28 -33.79
C VAL A 287 9.09 0.11 -32.28
N ASP A 288 8.72 -1.08 -31.82
CA ASP A 288 8.97 -1.51 -30.45
C ASP A 288 10.49 -1.75 -30.24
N TYR A 289 11.15 -0.76 -29.64
CA TYR A 289 12.58 -0.79 -29.27
C TYR A 289 12.91 -2.00 -28.40
N LEU A 290 11.97 -2.41 -27.56
CA LEU A 290 12.20 -3.44 -26.60
C LEU A 290 12.26 -4.81 -27.29
N LEU A 291 11.30 -5.10 -28.15
CA LEU A 291 11.32 -6.30 -28.99
C LEU A 291 12.48 -6.30 -29.99
N CYS A 292 12.94 -5.11 -30.42
CA CYS A 292 14.12 -4.97 -31.27
C CYS A 292 15.39 -5.40 -30.51
N TYR A 293 15.58 -4.89 -29.29
CA TYR A 293 16.68 -5.33 -28.42
C TYR A 293 16.65 -6.85 -28.18
N ASP A 294 15.47 -7.43 -27.90
CA ASP A 294 15.36 -8.88 -27.68
C ASP A 294 15.70 -9.68 -28.94
N SER A 295 15.31 -9.18 -30.11
CA SER A 295 15.67 -9.77 -31.41
C SER A 295 17.18 -9.68 -31.71
N LEU A 296 17.81 -8.55 -31.36
CA LEU A 296 19.26 -8.40 -31.45
C LEU A 296 19.99 -9.29 -30.45
N LYS A 297 19.43 -9.49 -29.25
CA LYS A 297 20.00 -10.38 -28.23
C LYS A 297 19.98 -11.84 -28.69
N LYS A 298 18.97 -12.25 -29.47
CA LYS A 298 18.92 -13.56 -30.15
C LYS A 298 20.06 -13.72 -31.18
N LEU A 299 20.61 -12.62 -31.72
CA LEU A 299 21.78 -12.63 -32.61
C LEU A 299 23.10 -12.59 -31.84
N ARG A 300 23.33 -11.49 -31.09
CA ARG A 300 24.60 -11.16 -30.46
C ARG A 300 24.34 -10.28 -29.24
N LYS A 301 24.77 -10.72 -28.05
CA LYS A 301 24.53 -9.93 -26.83
C LYS A 301 25.18 -8.54 -26.92
N LYS A 302 26.43 -8.48 -27.40
CA LYS A 302 27.15 -7.20 -27.57
C LYS A 302 26.42 -6.25 -28.53
N LEU A 303 25.87 -6.74 -29.64
CA LEU A 303 25.13 -5.90 -30.58
C LEU A 303 23.85 -5.33 -29.95
N ALA A 304 23.15 -6.14 -29.16
CA ALA A 304 21.98 -5.70 -28.41
C ALA A 304 22.35 -4.66 -27.34
N ASP A 305 23.44 -4.88 -26.60
CA ASP A 305 23.96 -3.94 -25.60
C ASP A 305 24.40 -2.62 -26.27
N ASP A 306 25.13 -2.67 -27.39
CA ASP A 306 25.53 -1.49 -28.17
C ASP A 306 24.31 -0.74 -28.73
N PHE A 307 23.26 -1.47 -29.16
CA PHE A 307 21.98 -0.88 -29.57
C PHE A 307 21.31 -0.13 -28.42
N LEU A 308 21.24 -0.77 -27.25
CA LEU A 308 20.70 -0.18 -26.03
C LEU A 308 21.46 1.11 -25.69
N GLU A 309 22.80 1.06 -25.70
CA GLU A 309 23.68 2.18 -25.41
C GLU A 309 23.62 3.31 -26.43
N LYS A 310 23.25 3.05 -27.69
CA LYS A 310 23.09 4.11 -28.70
C LYS A 310 21.68 4.69 -28.77
N ASN A 311 20.67 3.93 -28.32
CA ASN A 311 19.26 4.25 -28.58
C ASN A 311 18.40 4.41 -27.32
N TYR A 312 18.98 4.35 -26.12
CA TYR A 312 18.26 4.56 -24.87
C TYR A 312 17.54 5.92 -24.77
N GLY A 313 18.06 6.98 -25.40
CA GLY A 313 17.37 8.27 -25.48
C GLY A 313 16.07 8.25 -26.30
N ASN A 314 15.91 7.24 -27.17
CA ASN A 314 14.73 7.04 -28.00
C ASN A 314 13.82 5.92 -27.47
N MET A 315 14.17 5.28 -26.34
CA MET A 315 13.36 4.23 -25.77
C MET A 315 12.09 4.78 -25.15
N ASP A 316 10.96 4.22 -25.58
CA ASP A 316 9.64 4.56 -25.08
C ASP A 316 9.42 3.95 -23.69
N LEU A 317 9.99 4.61 -22.67
CA LEU A 317 9.80 4.26 -21.26
C LEU A 317 8.32 4.35 -20.88
N TYR A 318 7.53 5.20 -21.54
CA TYR A 318 6.10 5.25 -21.37
C TYR A 318 5.44 3.89 -21.70
N ILE A 319 5.73 3.30 -22.88
CA ILE A 319 5.18 1.99 -23.27
C ILE A 319 5.59 0.92 -22.25
N SER A 320 6.86 0.93 -21.83
CA SER A 320 7.38 -0.02 -20.85
C SER A 320 6.62 0.02 -19.52
N MET A 321 6.31 1.22 -19.02
CA MET A 321 5.58 1.40 -17.76
C MET A 321 4.10 1.09 -17.91
N TYR A 322 3.51 1.38 -19.07
CA TYR A 322 2.14 0.98 -19.40
C TYR A 322 2.00 -0.55 -19.44
N GLU A 323 2.94 -1.25 -20.08
CA GLU A 323 2.99 -2.71 -20.09
C GLU A 323 3.20 -3.30 -18.70
N LEU A 324 4.07 -2.67 -17.89
CA LEU A 324 4.26 -3.04 -16.48
C LEU A 324 2.93 -2.94 -15.73
N ASN A 325 2.21 -1.83 -15.86
CA ASN A 325 0.89 -1.64 -15.24
C ASN A 325 -0.14 -2.69 -15.72
N SER A 326 -0.19 -2.96 -17.03
CA SER A 326 -1.08 -3.98 -17.59
C SER A 326 -0.75 -5.37 -17.06
N ALA A 327 0.52 -5.74 -17.01
CA ALA A 327 0.98 -7.03 -16.47
C ALA A 327 0.63 -7.16 -14.98
N THR A 328 0.77 -6.07 -14.21
CA THR A 328 0.36 -6.02 -12.81
C THR A 328 -1.13 -6.21 -12.63
N SER A 329 -1.98 -5.50 -13.39
CA SER A 329 -3.44 -5.66 -13.31
C SER A 329 -3.93 -7.08 -13.63
N LYS A 330 -3.15 -7.82 -14.41
CA LYS A 330 -3.39 -9.24 -14.78
C LYS A 330 -2.68 -10.23 -13.85
N ASN A 331 -1.96 -9.75 -12.84
CA ASN A 331 -1.12 -10.52 -11.93
C ASN A 331 -0.13 -11.47 -12.65
N ALA A 332 0.49 -10.98 -13.74
CA ALA A 332 1.41 -11.77 -14.55
C ALA A 332 2.86 -11.69 -14.02
N THR A 333 3.13 -12.30 -12.86
CA THR A 333 4.40 -12.23 -12.10
C THR A 333 5.66 -12.37 -12.95
N GLU A 334 5.74 -13.37 -13.83
CA GLU A 334 6.91 -13.58 -14.69
C GLU A 334 7.17 -12.40 -15.64
N ILE A 335 6.10 -11.81 -16.18
CA ILE A 335 6.17 -10.66 -17.09
C ILE A 335 6.60 -9.41 -16.28
N ILE A 336 6.01 -9.20 -15.09
CA ILE A 336 6.35 -8.08 -14.20
C ILE A 336 7.84 -8.11 -13.84
N THR A 337 8.36 -9.26 -13.43
CA THR A 337 9.79 -9.43 -13.08
C THR A 337 10.70 -9.16 -14.28
N LYS A 338 10.34 -9.64 -15.48
CA LYS A 338 11.11 -9.39 -16.71
C LYS A 338 11.12 -7.90 -17.08
N ILE A 339 9.96 -7.24 -17.10
CA ILE A 339 9.86 -5.80 -17.42
C ILE A 339 10.63 -4.98 -16.37
N THR A 340 10.48 -5.29 -15.09
CA THR A 340 11.17 -4.59 -13.99
C THR A 340 12.70 -4.73 -14.09
N ALA A 341 13.20 -5.96 -14.25
CA ALA A 341 14.64 -6.22 -14.37
C ALA A 341 15.26 -5.52 -15.58
N ARG A 342 14.50 -5.44 -16.67
CA ARG A 342 14.89 -4.74 -17.89
C ARG A 342 14.90 -3.22 -17.69
N ALA A 343 13.84 -2.64 -17.12
CA ALA A 343 13.76 -1.22 -16.84
C ALA A 343 14.89 -0.76 -15.91
N LEU A 344 15.23 -1.57 -14.89
CA LEU A 344 16.35 -1.31 -14.00
C LEU A 344 17.69 -1.17 -14.76
N LYS A 345 17.97 -2.07 -15.69
CA LYS A 345 19.19 -2.00 -16.53
C LYS A 345 19.22 -0.75 -17.39
N LEU A 346 18.07 -0.35 -17.93
CA LEU A 346 17.95 0.88 -18.71
C LEU A 346 18.26 2.11 -17.84
N ILE A 347 17.64 2.21 -16.67
CA ILE A 347 17.80 3.35 -15.77
C ILE A 347 19.24 3.52 -15.28
N GLU A 348 19.96 2.41 -15.07
CA GLU A 348 21.38 2.45 -14.72
C GLU A 348 22.21 3.21 -15.77
N LYS A 349 21.87 3.07 -17.05
CA LYS A 349 22.56 3.67 -18.19
C LYS A 349 22.04 5.06 -18.57
N CYS A 350 20.78 5.40 -18.28
CA CYS A 350 20.22 6.71 -18.60
C CYS A 350 20.73 7.83 -17.68
N SER A 351 20.91 9.04 -18.24
CA SER A 351 21.02 10.29 -17.46
C SER A 351 19.66 10.76 -16.94
N ALA A 352 19.65 11.71 -16.01
CA ALA A 352 18.43 12.28 -15.44
C ALA A 352 17.52 12.92 -16.52
N ASP A 353 18.10 13.64 -17.47
CA ASP A 353 17.36 14.33 -18.53
C ASP A 353 16.72 13.33 -19.50
N GLN A 354 17.43 12.25 -19.84
CA GLN A 354 16.89 11.19 -20.70
C GLN A 354 15.76 10.42 -20.02
N LEU A 355 15.90 10.13 -18.72
CA LEU A 355 14.80 9.57 -17.94
C LEU A 355 13.59 10.50 -17.96
N THR A 356 13.81 11.80 -17.75
CA THR A 356 12.74 12.79 -17.78
C THR A 356 12.03 12.82 -19.12
N VAL A 357 12.76 12.87 -20.24
CA VAL A 357 12.15 12.86 -21.57
C VAL A 357 11.34 11.58 -21.80
N GLY A 358 11.91 10.41 -21.50
CA GLY A 358 11.24 9.14 -21.74
C GLY A 358 10.02 8.92 -20.82
N PHE A 359 10.10 9.32 -19.56
CA PHE A 359 9.00 9.19 -18.61
C PHE A 359 7.96 10.32 -18.72
N SER A 360 8.29 11.47 -19.31
CA SER A 360 7.35 12.61 -19.49
C SER A 360 6.64 12.57 -20.84
N LYS A 361 6.92 11.58 -21.70
CA LYS A 361 6.17 11.38 -22.94
C LYS A 361 4.70 11.17 -22.60
N GLU A 362 3.85 11.98 -23.22
CA GLU A 362 2.40 11.96 -23.03
C GLU A 362 1.72 11.32 -24.25
N ILE A 363 0.70 10.50 -24.01
CA ILE A 363 -0.25 10.16 -25.06
C ILE A 363 -1.14 11.38 -25.33
N LYS A 364 -1.28 11.76 -26.60
CA LYS A 364 -2.09 12.93 -27.00
C LYS A 364 -3.57 12.63 -27.22
N THR A 365 -3.97 11.37 -27.37
CA THR A 365 -5.32 10.98 -27.78
C THR A 365 -5.80 9.69 -27.11
N GLY A 366 -7.12 9.51 -27.00
CA GLY A 366 -7.73 8.31 -26.41
C GLY A 366 -7.94 8.41 -24.89
N GLU A 367 -8.43 7.32 -24.29
CA GLU A 367 -8.79 7.28 -22.86
C GLU A 367 -7.61 7.57 -21.92
N TYR A 368 -6.40 7.30 -22.38
CA TYR A 368 -5.16 7.50 -21.63
C TYR A 368 -4.41 8.78 -22.04
N ALA A 369 -5.07 9.73 -22.69
CA ALA A 369 -4.48 11.02 -22.99
C ALA A 369 -3.95 11.70 -21.71
N SER A 370 -2.88 12.48 -21.86
CA SER A 370 -2.15 13.17 -20.77
C SER A 370 -1.39 12.26 -19.78
N SER A 371 -1.54 10.94 -19.86
CA SER A 371 -0.80 10.01 -19.01
C SER A 371 0.68 9.96 -19.40
N THR A 372 1.54 9.74 -18.40
CA THR A 372 3.00 9.69 -18.55
C THR A 372 3.57 8.35 -18.08
N GLY A 373 4.83 8.06 -18.40
CA GLY A 373 5.52 6.89 -17.87
C GLY A 373 5.60 6.92 -16.34
N PHE A 374 5.76 8.11 -15.74
CA PHE A 374 5.77 8.25 -14.28
C PHE A 374 4.41 7.88 -13.67
N TYR A 375 3.32 8.35 -14.27
CA TYR A 375 1.97 7.96 -13.85
C TYR A 375 1.79 6.44 -13.88
N TRP A 376 2.16 5.79 -14.99
CA TRP A 376 2.01 4.34 -15.13
C TRP A 376 2.90 3.53 -14.18
N LEU A 377 4.12 4.00 -13.90
CA LEU A 377 5.00 3.34 -12.95
C LEU A 377 4.41 3.34 -11.53
N ILE A 378 3.92 4.48 -11.05
CA ILE A 378 3.36 4.56 -9.70
C ILE A 378 2.00 3.85 -9.61
N ASN A 379 1.20 3.93 -10.67
CA ASN A 379 -0.03 3.14 -10.76
C ASN A 379 0.28 1.63 -10.70
N ALA A 380 1.29 1.17 -11.46
CA ALA A 380 1.74 -0.21 -11.41
C ALA A 380 2.23 -0.63 -10.01
N LEU A 381 2.87 0.28 -9.27
CA LEU A 381 3.24 0.03 -7.87
C LEU A 381 1.98 -0.15 -6.99
N SER A 382 1.00 0.75 -7.11
CA SER A 382 -0.27 0.67 -6.37
C SER A 382 -1.02 -0.63 -6.68
N GLU A 383 -1.14 -0.97 -7.95
CA GLU A 383 -1.78 -2.21 -8.41
C GLU A 383 -1.03 -3.46 -7.93
N ALA A 384 0.31 -3.43 -7.90
CA ALA A 384 1.10 -4.59 -7.51
C ALA A 384 0.92 -4.90 -6.04
N VAL A 385 0.81 -3.86 -5.21
CA VAL A 385 0.49 -3.97 -3.80
C VAL A 385 -0.94 -4.47 -3.59
N PHE A 386 -1.88 -4.09 -4.46
CA PHE A 386 -3.29 -4.47 -4.33
C PHE A 386 -3.57 -5.91 -4.79
N THR A 387 -2.97 -6.33 -5.91
CA THR A 387 -3.32 -7.57 -6.64
C THR A 387 -2.20 -8.60 -6.78
N SER A 388 -0.93 -8.24 -6.61
CA SER A 388 0.20 -9.11 -6.94
C SER A 388 1.02 -9.59 -5.74
N THR A 389 2.20 -10.17 -5.99
CA THR A 389 3.11 -10.67 -4.96
C THR A 389 3.92 -9.53 -4.33
N ALA A 390 4.31 -9.70 -3.07
CA ALA A 390 5.19 -8.75 -2.37
C ALA A 390 6.54 -8.57 -3.09
N GLU A 391 7.02 -9.61 -3.77
CA GLU A 391 8.24 -9.55 -4.59
C GLU A 391 8.07 -8.60 -5.79
N CYS A 392 6.93 -8.67 -6.50
CA CYS A 392 6.63 -7.75 -7.60
C CYS A 392 6.54 -6.31 -7.10
N ALA A 393 5.79 -6.06 -6.03
CA ALA A 393 5.68 -4.73 -5.43
C ALA A 393 7.06 -4.18 -5.00
N THR A 394 7.90 -5.03 -4.38
CA THR A 394 9.26 -4.66 -3.98
C THR A 394 10.15 -4.34 -5.19
N GLY A 395 10.06 -5.13 -6.26
CA GLY A 395 10.78 -4.89 -7.51
C GLY A 395 10.42 -3.54 -8.13
N ILE A 396 9.13 -3.22 -8.22
CA ILE A 396 8.63 -1.95 -8.76
C ILE A 396 9.00 -0.78 -7.84
N ALA A 397 8.94 -0.95 -6.52
CA ALA A 397 9.37 0.08 -5.56
C ALA A 397 10.86 0.40 -5.71
N ASN A 398 11.72 -0.61 -5.84
CA ASN A 398 13.16 -0.43 -6.08
C ASN A 398 13.46 0.25 -7.42
N LEU A 399 12.71 -0.12 -8.47
CA LEU A 399 12.76 0.55 -9.77
C LEU A 399 12.44 2.04 -9.64
N THR A 400 11.35 2.36 -8.95
CA THR A 400 10.92 3.74 -8.71
C THR A 400 11.93 4.53 -7.89
N LEU A 401 12.49 3.93 -6.84
CA LEU A 401 13.54 4.53 -6.01
C LEU A 401 14.77 4.94 -6.83
N LYS A 402 15.27 4.05 -7.72
CA LYS A 402 16.42 4.37 -8.58
C LYS A 402 16.15 5.55 -9.51
N ILE A 403 14.92 5.68 -10.02
CA ILE A 403 14.54 6.81 -10.88
C ILE A 403 14.57 8.12 -10.09
N ILE A 404 13.98 8.13 -8.89
CA ILE A 404 13.94 9.31 -8.01
C ILE A 404 15.33 9.73 -7.55
N GLU A 405 16.22 8.78 -7.29
CA GLU A 405 17.62 9.07 -6.96
C GLU A 405 18.31 9.85 -8.08
N LYS A 406 18.07 9.46 -9.34
CA LYS A 406 18.67 10.08 -10.53
C LYS A 406 18.01 11.40 -10.94
N CYS A 407 16.70 11.54 -10.83
CA CYS A 407 15.97 12.72 -11.31
C CYS A 407 16.09 13.92 -10.36
N SER A 408 16.00 15.14 -10.91
CA SER A 408 15.90 16.38 -10.13
C SER A 408 14.52 16.54 -9.47
N ALA A 409 14.40 17.48 -8.54
CA ALA A 409 13.12 17.79 -7.89
C ALA A 409 12.03 18.17 -8.89
N ASP A 410 12.35 19.05 -9.84
CA ASP A 410 11.40 19.54 -10.85
C ASP A 410 10.95 18.43 -11.79
N GLN A 411 11.87 17.54 -12.17
CA GLN A 411 11.58 16.38 -13.02
C GLN A 411 10.64 15.40 -12.33
N ILE A 412 10.88 15.11 -11.05
CA ILE A 412 10.01 14.25 -10.23
C ILE A 412 8.63 14.90 -10.06
N ALA A 413 8.60 16.17 -9.68
CA ALA A 413 7.35 16.89 -9.45
C ALA A 413 6.50 16.98 -10.73
N ALA A 414 7.12 17.30 -11.87
CA ALA A 414 6.44 17.33 -13.16
C ALA A 414 5.89 15.95 -13.52
N GLY A 415 6.68 14.89 -13.38
CA GLY A 415 6.25 13.52 -13.68
C GLY A 415 5.10 13.04 -12.80
N LEU A 416 5.18 13.29 -11.49
CA LEU A 416 4.17 12.87 -10.51
C LEU A 416 2.91 13.74 -10.50
N SER A 417 2.95 14.96 -11.02
CA SER A 417 1.78 15.85 -11.06
C SER A 417 0.87 15.63 -12.28
N LYS A 418 1.31 14.82 -13.24
CA LYS A 418 0.53 14.46 -14.43
C LYS A 418 -0.56 13.45 -14.10
N GLN A 419 -1.62 13.46 -14.89
CA GLN A 419 -2.84 12.68 -14.70
C GLN A 419 -3.29 12.10 -16.04
N ALA A 420 -3.96 10.96 -16.04
CA ALA A 420 -4.64 10.44 -17.23
C ALA A 420 -6.04 11.07 -17.37
N ASP A 421 -6.51 11.32 -18.59
CA ASP A 421 -7.82 11.95 -18.84
C ASP A 421 -9.00 11.09 -18.33
N ILE A 422 -8.95 9.76 -18.49
CA ILE A 422 -9.98 8.85 -17.94
C ILE A 422 -10.09 8.93 -16.41
N ASN A 423 -9.02 9.36 -15.75
CA ASN A 423 -8.86 9.42 -14.30
C ASN A 423 -8.39 10.82 -13.87
N THR A 424 -9.00 11.88 -14.43
CA THR A 424 -8.61 13.26 -14.16
C THR A 424 -8.55 13.49 -12.64
N GLY A 425 -7.36 13.85 -12.14
CA GLY A 425 -7.07 14.07 -10.73
C GLY A 425 -6.26 12.98 -10.02
N ASP A 426 -6.16 11.79 -10.62
CA ASP A 426 -5.32 10.70 -10.11
C ASP A 426 -3.85 10.99 -10.46
N THR A 427 -3.17 11.78 -9.63
CA THR A 427 -1.74 12.08 -9.84
C THR A 427 -0.84 10.91 -9.43
N GLY A 428 0.44 10.96 -9.79
CA GLY A 428 1.45 10.04 -9.23
C GLY A 428 1.53 10.15 -7.70
N PHE A 429 1.33 11.33 -7.11
CA PHE A 429 1.25 11.49 -5.65
C PHE A 429 0.03 10.77 -5.06
N TYR A 430 -1.12 10.85 -5.74
CA TYR A 430 -2.33 10.12 -5.37
C TYR A 430 -2.07 8.61 -5.34
N TRP A 431 -1.52 8.06 -6.42
CA TRP A 431 -1.23 6.62 -6.51
C TRP A 431 -0.16 6.16 -5.53
N LEU A 432 0.85 6.99 -5.22
CA LEU A 432 1.87 6.64 -4.24
C LEU A 432 1.27 6.48 -2.83
N MET A 433 0.42 7.40 -2.42
CA MET A 433 -0.26 7.32 -1.12
C MET A 433 -1.31 6.21 -1.11
N GLY A 434 -1.97 5.98 -2.25
CA GLY A 434 -2.84 4.82 -2.46
C GLY A 434 -2.10 3.48 -2.30
N ALA A 435 -0.89 3.37 -2.88
CA ALA A 435 -0.02 2.21 -2.73
C ALA A 435 0.35 1.98 -1.26
N LEU A 436 0.74 3.04 -0.54
CA LEU A 436 1.03 2.94 0.89
C LEU A 436 -0.18 2.44 1.68
N SER A 437 -1.35 3.05 1.47
CA SER A 437 -2.61 2.66 2.12
C SER A 437 -2.97 1.20 1.86
N ASN A 438 -2.83 0.74 0.61
CA ASN A 438 -3.07 -0.64 0.23
C ASN A 438 -2.06 -1.61 0.87
N ALA A 439 -0.78 -1.22 0.95
CA ALA A 439 0.28 -2.07 1.52
C ALA A 439 0.02 -2.35 3.00
N ILE A 440 -0.40 -1.32 3.73
CA ILE A 440 -0.77 -1.39 5.13
C ILE A 440 -2.01 -2.27 5.30
N ARG A 441 -3.08 -1.99 4.55
CA ARG A 441 -4.34 -2.75 4.65
C ARG A 441 -4.16 -4.25 4.35
N LYS A 442 -3.21 -4.61 3.48
CA LYS A 442 -2.87 -6.00 3.14
C LYS A 442 -1.87 -6.65 4.11
N ASN A 443 -1.34 -5.91 5.08
CA ASN A 443 -0.32 -6.37 6.03
C ASN A 443 0.92 -7.01 5.36
N SER A 444 1.37 -6.43 4.25
CA SER A 444 2.57 -6.91 3.55
C SER A 444 3.81 -6.25 4.16
N ALA A 445 4.34 -6.68 5.31
CA ALA A 445 5.39 -5.94 6.05
C ALA A 445 6.56 -5.38 5.20
N VAL A 446 6.99 -6.08 4.15
CA VAL A 446 8.08 -5.63 3.26
C VAL A 446 7.69 -4.41 2.39
N SER A 447 6.42 -4.26 2.04
CA SER A 447 5.95 -3.25 1.09
C SER A 447 5.78 -1.84 1.71
N PRO A 448 5.16 -1.65 2.90
CA PRO A 448 5.02 -0.35 3.55
C PRO A 448 6.37 0.34 3.75
N THR A 449 7.35 -0.29 4.39
CA THR A 449 8.66 0.33 4.65
C THR A 449 9.33 0.81 3.36
N LYS A 450 9.29 0.03 2.28
CA LYS A 450 9.87 0.44 0.98
C LYS A 450 9.12 1.62 0.36
N ILE A 451 7.79 1.63 0.43
CA ILE A 451 6.95 2.73 -0.09
C ILE A 451 7.12 3.98 0.78
N THR A 452 7.25 3.84 2.10
CA THR A 452 7.56 4.94 3.02
C THR A 452 8.92 5.56 2.69
N VAL A 453 9.97 4.73 2.50
CA VAL A 453 11.31 5.21 2.08
C VAL A 453 11.24 5.96 0.75
N LEU A 454 10.49 5.43 -0.21
CA LEU A 454 10.23 6.07 -1.49
C LEU A 454 9.56 7.45 -1.31
N ALA A 455 8.52 7.53 -0.49
CA ALA A 455 7.83 8.78 -0.20
C ALA A 455 8.74 9.79 0.52
N PHE A 456 9.58 9.34 1.47
CA PHE A 456 10.56 10.21 2.12
C PHE A 456 11.54 10.84 1.13
N LYS A 457 12.07 10.06 0.18
CA LYS A 457 12.99 10.59 -0.84
C LYS A 457 12.32 11.64 -1.73
N ILE A 458 11.06 11.42 -2.09
CA ILE A 458 10.28 12.41 -2.88
C ILE A 458 10.09 13.70 -2.06
N ILE A 459 9.73 13.59 -0.78
CA ILE A 459 9.55 14.74 0.10
C ILE A 459 10.85 15.50 0.31
N GLU A 460 11.97 14.81 0.47
CA GLU A 460 13.29 15.45 0.63
C GLU A 460 13.66 16.26 -0.61
N LYS A 461 13.38 15.73 -1.81
CA LYS A 461 13.70 16.39 -3.08
C LYS A 461 12.73 17.52 -3.48
N CYS A 462 11.42 17.29 -3.43
CA CYS A 462 10.42 18.24 -3.93
C CYS A 462 10.31 19.48 -3.04
N SER A 463 10.00 20.65 -3.59
CA SER A 463 9.64 21.85 -2.81
C SER A 463 8.26 21.73 -2.16
N ALA A 464 7.96 22.64 -1.22
CA ALA A 464 6.64 22.74 -0.59
C ALA A 464 5.51 22.87 -1.63
N ASP A 465 5.68 23.76 -2.60
CA ASP A 465 4.68 24.04 -3.64
C ASP A 465 4.45 22.83 -4.55
N GLN A 466 5.52 22.13 -4.92
CA GLN A 466 5.44 20.91 -5.74
C GLN A 466 4.68 19.80 -5.02
N MET A 467 4.97 19.58 -3.74
CA MET A 467 4.26 18.59 -2.94
C MET A 467 2.80 18.99 -2.74
N ALA A 468 2.53 20.26 -2.42
CA ALA A 468 1.17 20.74 -2.23
C ALA A 468 0.33 20.58 -3.49
N ALA A 469 0.86 20.97 -4.66
CA ALA A 469 0.18 20.81 -5.94
C ALA A 469 -0.16 19.34 -6.24
N GLY A 470 0.78 18.43 -6.00
CA GLY A 470 0.59 16.99 -6.23
C GLY A 470 -0.37 16.33 -5.25
N LEU A 471 -0.23 16.61 -3.94
CA LEU A 471 -1.02 16.00 -2.86
C LEU A 471 -2.43 16.56 -2.74
N SER A 472 -2.70 17.77 -3.25
CA SER A 472 -4.02 18.43 -3.16
C SER A 472 -4.90 18.26 -4.39
N LYS A 473 -4.38 17.70 -5.48
CA LYS A 473 -5.17 17.47 -6.69
C LYS A 473 -6.33 16.51 -6.40
N GLN A 474 -7.54 16.93 -6.73
CA GLN A 474 -8.75 16.14 -6.54
C GLN A 474 -9.03 15.23 -7.72
N VAL A 475 -9.36 13.98 -7.42
CA VAL A 475 -9.96 13.03 -8.36
C VAL A 475 -11.33 13.54 -8.82
N THR A 476 -11.61 13.48 -10.11
CA THR A 476 -12.86 14.00 -10.72
C THR A 476 -13.79 12.90 -11.23
N ARG A 477 -13.34 11.64 -11.29
CA ARG A 477 -14.13 10.48 -11.74
C ARG A 477 -13.95 9.25 -10.84
N GLY A 478 -14.94 8.36 -10.80
CA GLY A 478 -14.89 7.07 -10.08
C GLY A 478 -15.58 7.06 -8.72
N ASP A 479 -15.25 6.08 -7.88
CA ASP A 479 -15.86 5.89 -6.54
C ASP A 479 -15.29 6.82 -5.46
N PHE A 480 -14.20 7.53 -5.77
CA PHE A 480 -13.46 8.37 -4.84
C PHE A 480 -13.31 9.81 -5.34
N VAL A 481 -14.28 10.33 -6.11
CA VAL A 481 -14.25 11.71 -6.59
C VAL A 481 -14.13 12.68 -5.42
N GLY A 482 -13.22 13.65 -5.51
CA GLY A 482 -12.92 14.62 -4.46
C GLY A 482 -11.81 14.20 -3.49
N SER A 483 -11.38 12.93 -3.54
CA SER A 483 -10.20 12.47 -2.80
C SER A 483 -8.90 13.01 -3.41
N THR A 484 -7.83 13.00 -2.62
CA THR A 484 -6.53 13.58 -2.97
C THR A 484 -5.38 12.66 -2.52
N GLY A 485 -4.13 12.97 -2.85
CA GLY A 485 -3.00 12.24 -2.28
C GLY A 485 -2.93 12.36 -0.75
N PHE A 486 -3.27 13.53 -0.21
CA PHE A 486 -3.34 13.75 1.24
C PHE A 486 -4.43 12.89 1.92
N TYR A 487 -5.56 12.70 1.25
CA TYR A 487 -6.60 11.77 1.72
C TYR A 487 -6.06 10.37 1.93
N TRP A 488 -5.34 9.82 0.95
CA TRP A 488 -4.81 8.47 1.05
C TRP A 488 -3.74 8.32 2.13
N LEU A 489 -2.95 9.37 2.39
CA LEU A 489 -2.01 9.39 3.52
C LEU A 489 -2.72 9.25 4.86
N ILE A 490 -3.85 9.94 5.06
CA ILE A 490 -4.64 9.81 6.29
C ILE A 490 -5.33 8.44 6.36
N CYS A 491 -5.80 7.91 5.22
CA CYS A 491 -6.31 6.54 5.14
C CYS A 491 -5.23 5.50 5.47
N SER A 492 -3.97 5.72 5.09
CA SER A 492 -2.85 4.86 5.49
C SER A 492 -2.72 4.80 7.01
N LEU A 493 -2.77 5.94 7.69
CA LEU A 493 -2.73 5.99 9.16
C LEU A 493 -3.93 5.27 9.78
N GLN A 494 -5.14 5.52 9.27
CA GLN A 494 -6.35 4.84 9.76
C GLN A 494 -6.28 3.33 9.57
N ASN A 495 -5.80 2.87 8.41
CA ASN A 495 -5.60 1.45 8.13
C ASN A 495 -4.58 0.85 9.10
N ALA A 496 -3.45 1.53 9.32
CA ALA A 496 -2.39 1.03 10.20
C ALA A 496 -2.91 0.77 11.61
N VAL A 497 -3.72 1.69 12.12
CA VAL A 497 -4.40 1.57 13.41
C VAL A 497 -5.46 0.47 13.41
N ALA A 498 -6.23 0.32 12.32
CA ALA A 498 -7.36 -0.61 12.27
C ALA A 498 -6.95 -2.09 12.19
N SER A 499 -5.79 -2.38 11.61
CA SER A 499 -5.31 -3.74 11.36
C SER A 499 -4.41 -4.31 12.49
N ASP A 500 -4.43 -3.71 13.68
CA ASP A 500 -3.59 -4.08 14.84
C ASP A 500 -2.10 -4.25 14.45
N LEU A 501 -1.62 -3.47 13.48
CA LEU A 501 -0.27 -3.57 12.97
C LEU A 501 0.74 -3.03 13.98
N ALA A 502 2.01 -3.43 13.80
CA ALA A 502 3.11 -2.95 14.60
C ALA A 502 3.14 -1.42 14.70
N ASP A 503 3.37 -0.90 15.91
CA ASP A 503 3.57 0.52 16.23
C ASP A 503 4.60 1.19 15.28
N GLU A 504 5.47 0.41 14.66
CA GLU A 504 6.43 0.84 13.62
C GLU A 504 5.73 1.46 12.40
N ASN A 505 4.68 0.84 11.84
CA ASN A 505 3.97 1.39 10.67
C ASN A 505 3.30 2.73 11.01
N ILE A 506 2.67 2.83 12.19
CA ILE A 506 2.08 4.09 12.67
C ILE A 506 3.18 5.15 12.81
N THR A 507 4.35 4.77 13.32
CA THR A 507 5.50 5.68 13.48
C THR A 507 6.03 6.16 12.14
N GLU A 508 6.19 5.28 11.17
CA GLU A 508 6.65 5.60 9.82
C GLU A 508 5.69 6.56 9.11
N ILE A 509 4.39 6.24 9.06
CA ILE A 509 3.37 7.07 8.39
C ILE A 509 3.24 8.42 9.10
N ARG A 510 3.28 8.44 10.43
CA ARG A 510 3.30 9.68 11.20
C ARG A 510 4.50 10.52 10.82
N THR A 511 5.70 9.93 10.81
CA THR A 511 6.94 10.65 10.48
C THR A 511 6.87 11.22 9.06
N LEU A 512 6.29 10.46 8.13
CA LEU A 512 6.03 10.92 6.77
C LEU A 512 5.11 12.14 6.74
N ALA A 513 3.99 12.07 7.44
CA ALA A 513 3.03 13.17 7.52
C ALA A 513 3.60 14.40 8.26
N ASP A 514 4.37 14.19 9.33
CA ASP A 514 5.06 15.25 10.08
C ASP A 514 6.00 16.05 9.17
N ARG A 515 6.78 15.38 8.31
CA ARG A 515 7.65 16.04 7.33
C ARG A 515 6.87 16.83 6.28
N ILE A 516 5.74 16.31 5.81
CA ILE A 516 4.86 17.03 4.86
C ILE A 516 4.32 18.32 5.52
N ILE A 517 3.86 18.23 6.77
CA ILE A 517 3.30 19.36 7.53
C ILE A 517 4.36 20.43 7.84
N GLU A 518 5.57 20.02 8.16
CA GLU A 518 6.69 20.94 8.42
C GLU A 518 7.11 21.67 7.17
N LYS A 519 7.08 20.98 6.03
CA LYS A 519 7.54 21.52 4.75
C LYS A 519 6.49 22.38 4.04
N CYS A 520 5.19 22.08 4.20
CA CYS A 520 4.12 22.85 3.56
C CYS A 520 3.61 24.00 4.44
N THR A 521 3.08 25.04 3.79
CA THR A 521 2.37 26.14 4.47
C THR A 521 1.02 25.68 5.01
N THR A 522 0.45 26.47 5.92
CA THR A 522 -0.90 26.25 6.48
C THR A 522 -1.95 26.06 5.39
N ASP A 523 -2.02 26.95 4.41
CA ASP A 523 -3.07 26.89 3.36
C ASP A 523 -2.92 25.67 2.45
N GLN A 524 -1.68 25.27 2.18
CA GLN A 524 -1.34 24.09 1.40
C GLN A 524 -1.76 22.77 2.06
N ILE A 525 -1.82 22.73 3.40
CA ILE A 525 -2.30 21.58 4.17
C ILE A 525 -3.81 21.66 4.40
N ALA A 526 -4.30 22.82 4.85
CA ALA A 526 -5.69 22.99 5.25
C ALA A 526 -6.67 22.73 4.09
N THR A 527 -6.33 23.20 2.88
CA THR A 527 -7.18 23.03 1.70
C THR A 527 -7.48 21.55 1.39
N PRO A 528 -6.48 20.67 1.13
CA PRO A 528 -6.76 19.25 0.89
C PRO A 528 -7.27 18.49 2.11
N PHE A 529 -6.99 18.98 3.32
CA PHE A 529 -7.43 18.32 4.55
C PHE A 529 -8.96 18.38 4.75
N PHE A 530 -9.60 19.46 4.29
CA PHE A 530 -11.05 19.66 4.40
C PHE A 530 -11.82 19.45 3.09
N MET A 531 -11.14 19.03 2.00
CA MET A 531 -11.79 18.64 0.76
C MET A 531 -12.70 17.42 0.97
N LYS A 532 -13.90 17.47 0.38
CA LYS A 532 -14.92 16.43 0.48
C LYS A 532 -14.85 15.47 -0.70
N ILE A 533 -15.01 14.18 -0.39
CA ILE A 533 -15.39 13.19 -1.38
C ILE A 533 -16.83 13.46 -1.82
N THR A 534 -17.12 13.37 -3.11
CA THR A 534 -18.43 13.68 -3.69
C THR A 534 -19.19 12.44 -4.19
N THR A 535 -18.51 11.31 -4.42
CA THR A 535 -19.12 10.06 -4.91
C THR A 535 -18.78 8.84 -4.05
N GLY A 536 -19.39 7.70 -4.36
CA GLY A 536 -19.10 6.41 -3.74
C GLY A 536 -19.59 6.23 -2.31
N SER A 537 -19.07 5.19 -1.64
CA SER A 537 -19.43 4.84 -0.25
C SER A 537 -18.93 5.84 0.80
N HIS A 538 -18.02 6.74 0.39
CA HIS A 538 -17.37 7.72 1.24
C HIS A 538 -17.77 9.16 0.91
N ALA A 539 -18.82 9.37 0.11
CA ALA A 539 -19.33 10.71 -0.19
C ALA A 539 -19.64 11.51 1.08
N GLY A 540 -19.19 12.76 1.12
CA GLY A 540 -19.29 13.67 2.25
C GLY A 540 -18.12 13.59 3.25
N MET A 541 -17.24 12.59 3.15
CA MET A 541 -16.07 12.45 4.01
C MET A 541 -14.96 13.42 3.61
N THR A 542 -14.30 14.01 4.60
CA THR A 542 -13.04 14.77 4.46
C THR A 542 -11.86 13.99 5.05
N CYS A 543 -10.63 14.42 4.78
CA CYS A 543 -9.44 13.86 5.45
C CYS A 543 -9.52 14.07 6.97
N PHE A 544 -10.07 15.20 7.43
CA PHE A 544 -10.34 15.45 8.84
C PHE A 544 -11.24 14.36 9.47
N ASN A 545 -12.31 13.96 8.78
CA ASN A 545 -13.19 12.88 9.29
C ASN A 545 -12.44 11.55 9.41
N TRP A 546 -11.56 11.22 8.45
CA TRP A 546 -10.73 10.02 8.51
C TRP A 546 -9.68 10.09 9.62
N LEU A 547 -9.11 11.26 9.90
CA LEU A 547 -8.19 11.45 11.01
C LEU A 547 -8.89 11.25 12.36
N MET A 548 -10.09 11.81 12.54
CA MET A 548 -10.89 11.59 13.74
C MET A 548 -11.27 10.12 13.92
N ARG A 549 -11.50 9.41 12.82
CA ARG A 549 -11.73 7.95 12.84
C ARG A 549 -10.45 7.19 13.20
N ALA A 550 -9.30 7.58 12.67
CA ALA A 550 -8.02 6.99 13.06
C ALA A 550 -7.81 7.13 14.56
N LEU A 551 -7.96 8.35 15.11
CA LEU A 551 -7.84 8.62 16.53
C LEU A 551 -8.82 7.79 17.39
N TYR A 552 -10.08 7.70 16.97
CA TYR A 552 -11.07 6.84 17.62
C TYR A 552 -10.56 5.39 17.70
N LEU A 553 -10.12 4.83 16.56
CA LEU A 553 -9.65 3.44 16.51
C LEU A 553 -8.37 3.25 17.32
N THR A 554 -7.49 4.24 17.36
CA THR A 554 -6.25 4.16 18.14
C THR A 554 -6.54 4.07 19.63
N ILE A 555 -7.61 4.72 20.08
CA ILE A 555 -7.99 4.69 21.50
C ILE A 555 -8.79 3.44 21.85
N ASP A 556 -9.58 2.94 20.91
CA ASP A 556 -10.34 1.70 21.07
C ASP A 556 -9.42 0.46 21.09
N LYS A 557 -8.36 0.46 20.28
CA LYS A 557 -7.55 -0.74 20.01
C LYS A 557 -6.03 -0.59 20.16
N GLY A 558 -5.52 0.63 20.12
CA GLY A 558 -4.08 0.89 20.02
C GLY A 558 -3.35 0.82 21.36
N SER A 559 -2.02 0.77 21.28
CA SER A 559 -1.14 0.92 22.45
C SER A 559 -1.13 2.38 22.94
N THR A 560 -0.78 2.60 24.21
CA THR A 560 -0.55 3.95 24.78
C THR A 560 0.43 4.76 23.92
N ALA A 561 1.48 4.12 23.39
CA ALA A 561 2.44 4.78 22.50
C ALA A 561 1.79 5.22 21.17
N SER A 562 0.93 4.39 20.59
CA SER A 562 0.19 4.72 19.37
C SER A 562 -0.84 5.83 19.58
N ILE A 563 -1.54 5.85 20.72
CA ILE A 563 -2.46 6.93 21.10
C ILE A 563 -1.71 8.25 21.22
N LYS A 564 -0.59 8.28 21.95
CA LYS A 564 0.27 9.47 22.08
C LYS A 564 0.73 10.00 20.74
N LYS A 565 1.18 9.09 19.87
CA LYS A 565 1.66 9.43 18.51
C LYS A 565 0.54 10.02 17.65
N THR A 566 -0.64 9.40 17.66
CA THR A 566 -1.78 9.85 16.85
C THR A 566 -2.37 11.15 17.38
N THR A 567 -2.50 11.31 18.70
CA THR A 567 -3.00 12.54 19.34
C THR A 567 -2.07 13.72 19.09
N SER A 568 -0.76 13.52 19.23
CA SER A 568 0.26 14.53 18.91
C SER A 568 0.20 14.95 17.44
N PHE A 569 0.00 14.00 16.53
CA PHE A 569 -0.18 14.30 15.11
C PHE A 569 -1.46 15.11 14.82
N VAL A 570 -2.59 14.73 15.44
CA VAL A 570 -3.86 15.48 15.33
C VAL A 570 -3.70 16.92 15.82
N LEU A 571 -3.03 17.12 16.96
CA LEU A 571 -2.70 18.43 17.51
C LEU A 571 -1.92 19.28 16.51
N LYS A 572 -0.86 18.73 15.93
CA LYS A 572 0.00 19.44 14.97
C LYS A 572 -0.75 19.85 13.70
N LEU A 573 -1.64 18.99 13.20
CA LEU A 573 -2.50 19.32 12.05
C LEU A 573 -3.52 20.41 12.38
N ILE A 574 -4.13 20.35 13.58
CA ILE A 574 -5.09 21.35 14.03
C ILE A 574 -4.42 22.70 14.24
N GLU A 575 -3.20 22.74 14.76
CA GLU A 575 -2.42 23.98 14.88
C GLU A 575 -2.09 24.63 13.52
N LYS A 576 -2.09 23.84 12.45
CA LYS A 576 -1.91 24.32 11.08
C LYS A 576 -3.19 24.78 10.41
N CYS A 577 -4.37 24.51 10.96
CA CYS A 577 -5.65 24.88 10.36
C CYS A 577 -6.23 26.13 11.03
N SER A 578 -6.99 26.92 10.27
CA SER A 578 -7.77 28.00 10.90
C SER A 578 -8.92 27.43 11.73
N ILE A 579 -9.32 28.22 12.71
CA ILE A 579 -10.41 27.91 13.62
C ILE A 579 -11.70 27.63 12.87
N ASP A 580 -12.05 28.52 11.94
CA ASP A 580 -13.31 28.47 11.22
C ASP A 580 -13.39 27.20 10.37
N GLN A 581 -12.28 26.79 9.76
CA GLN A 581 -12.19 25.54 9.00
C GLN A 581 -12.39 24.31 9.90
N ILE A 582 -11.74 24.28 11.07
CA ILE A 582 -11.91 23.19 12.04
C ILE A 582 -13.35 23.15 12.52
N ALA A 583 -13.89 24.27 13.02
CA ALA A 583 -15.25 24.33 13.56
C ALA A 583 -16.29 23.91 12.51
N ALA A 584 -16.12 24.33 11.26
CA ALA A 584 -17.01 23.97 10.17
C ALA A 584 -17.08 22.47 9.89
N GLU A 585 -16.00 21.70 10.07
CA GLU A 585 -15.99 20.25 9.81
C GLU A 585 -16.08 19.40 11.08
N PHE A 586 -15.67 19.91 12.22
CA PHE A 586 -15.61 19.21 13.50
C PHE A 586 -16.98 18.79 14.04
N PHE A 587 -17.99 19.62 13.78
CA PHE A 587 -19.38 19.41 14.15
C PHE A 587 -20.23 18.86 12.99
N LYS A 588 -19.71 18.82 11.75
CA LYS A 588 -20.47 18.24 10.64
C LYS A 588 -20.65 16.74 10.85
N LYS A 589 -21.86 16.27 10.52
CA LYS A 589 -22.18 14.85 10.55
C LYS A 589 -21.30 14.11 9.56
N THR A 590 -20.58 13.13 10.06
CA THR A 590 -19.84 12.20 9.20
C THR A 590 -20.82 11.16 8.70
N ILE A 591 -21.10 11.14 7.39
CA ILE A 591 -21.94 10.09 6.78
C ILE A 591 -21.07 8.83 6.63
N LEU A 592 -20.96 8.06 7.70
CA LEU A 592 -20.53 6.67 7.58
C LEU A 592 -21.79 5.83 7.32
N LYS A 593 -21.86 5.11 6.20
CA LYS A 593 -22.96 4.20 5.85
C LYS A 593 -23.31 3.20 6.97
N VAL A 594 -22.40 2.95 7.91
CA VAL A 594 -22.59 2.04 9.04
C VAL A 594 -23.09 2.75 10.32
N ASN A 595 -22.85 4.07 10.50
CA ASN A 595 -23.32 4.87 11.64
C ASN A 595 -23.40 6.37 11.28
N SER A 596 -24.56 6.84 10.85
CA SER A 596 -24.75 8.12 10.15
C SER A 596 -24.72 9.39 11.04
N ASN A 597 -24.19 9.34 12.28
CA ASN A 597 -24.31 10.45 13.23
C ASN A 597 -23.03 10.76 14.05
N ILE A 598 -21.87 10.20 13.70
CA ILE A 598 -20.63 10.46 14.45
C ILE A 598 -19.99 11.76 13.97
N THR A 599 -19.65 12.66 14.90
CA THR A 599 -18.90 13.91 14.64
C THR A 599 -17.47 13.80 15.14
N GLY A 600 -16.57 14.68 14.66
CA GLY A 600 -15.21 14.75 15.20
C GLY A 600 -15.20 15.04 16.70
N PHE A 601 -16.12 15.91 17.16
CA PHE A 601 -16.32 16.20 18.57
C PHE A 601 -16.71 14.96 19.39
N TYR A 602 -17.64 14.15 18.85
CA TYR A 602 -18.01 12.89 19.49
C TYR A 602 -16.82 11.94 19.61
N CYS A 603 -16.01 11.78 18.54
CA CYS A 603 -14.81 10.94 18.58
C CYS A 603 -13.84 11.38 19.67
N LEU A 604 -13.60 12.69 19.84
CA LEU A 604 -12.74 13.22 20.90
C LEU A 604 -13.31 13.04 22.31
N MET A 605 -14.62 13.14 22.48
CA MET A 605 -15.26 12.87 23.78
C MET A 605 -15.17 11.39 24.16
N TYR A 606 -15.43 10.50 23.20
CA TYR A 606 -15.27 9.06 23.39
C TYR A 606 -13.82 8.70 23.73
N ALA A 607 -12.89 9.27 22.97
CA ALA A 607 -11.45 9.19 23.17
C ALA A 607 -11.04 9.56 24.62
N LEU A 608 -11.52 10.72 25.08
CA LEU A 608 -11.25 11.21 26.43
C LEU A 608 -11.81 10.26 27.50
N SER A 609 -13.04 9.78 27.32
CA SER A 609 -13.67 8.85 28.25
C SER A 609 -12.88 7.56 28.40
N ASN A 610 -12.45 6.95 27.29
CA ASN A 610 -11.68 5.71 27.35
C ASN A 610 -10.29 5.91 27.95
N ALA A 611 -9.59 6.99 27.56
CA ALA A 611 -8.30 7.32 28.16
C ALA A 611 -8.42 7.51 29.68
N ALA A 612 -9.47 8.18 30.15
CA ALA A 612 -9.74 8.34 31.58
C ALA A 612 -10.11 7.03 32.28
N ILE A 613 -10.91 6.15 31.64
CA ILE A 613 -11.26 4.82 32.17
C ILE A 613 -10.02 3.95 32.34
N ASN A 614 -9.08 4.01 31.41
CA ASN A 614 -7.88 3.18 31.41
C ASN A 614 -6.71 3.79 32.21
N SER A 615 -6.93 4.90 32.93
CA SER A 615 -5.86 5.66 33.62
C SER A 615 -4.71 6.09 32.70
N ASP A 616 -5.00 6.33 31.43
CA ASP A 616 -3.96 6.57 30.44
C ASP A 616 -3.41 8.00 30.57
N GLU A 617 -2.08 8.16 30.53
CA GLU A 617 -1.40 9.46 30.44
C GLU A 617 -1.91 10.30 29.26
N ASN A 618 -2.39 9.64 28.20
CA ASN A 618 -2.96 10.27 27.01
C ASN A 618 -4.20 11.13 27.30
N ALA A 619 -4.90 10.93 28.43
CA ALA A 619 -6.03 11.76 28.81
C ALA A 619 -5.64 13.25 28.91
N THR A 620 -4.41 13.57 29.31
CA THR A 620 -3.89 14.94 29.35
C THR A 620 -3.90 15.60 27.97
N GLU A 621 -3.41 14.86 26.98
CA GLU A 621 -3.12 15.35 25.63
C GLU A 621 -4.42 15.52 24.86
N ILE A 622 -5.33 14.54 24.98
CA ILE A 622 -6.69 14.63 24.45
C ILE A 622 -7.41 15.82 25.09
N THR A 623 -7.33 15.99 26.41
CA THR A 623 -7.96 17.14 27.08
C THR A 623 -7.38 18.47 26.60
N THR A 624 -6.06 18.54 26.44
CA THR A 624 -5.37 19.75 25.94
C THR A 624 -5.81 20.07 24.51
N LEU A 625 -5.92 19.07 23.65
CA LEU A 625 -6.46 19.20 22.31
C LEU A 625 -7.89 19.73 22.32
N MET A 626 -8.75 19.15 23.14
CA MET A 626 -10.14 19.58 23.26
C MET A 626 -10.27 21.01 23.76
N LEU A 627 -9.49 21.40 24.78
CA LEU A 627 -9.44 22.77 25.29
C LEU A 627 -9.08 23.77 24.19
N LYS A 628 -8.04 23.47 23.39
CA LYS A 628 -7.64 24.30 22.25
C LYS A 628 -8.77 24.45 21.22
N ILE A 629 -9.47 23.36 20.89
CA ILE A 629 -10.60 23.42 19.94
C ILE A 629 -11.75 24.24 20.51
N ILE A 630 -12.13 24.01 21.78
CA ILE A 630 -13.27 24.64 22.43
C ILE A 630 -13.10 26.14 22.65
N GLU A 631 -11.89 26.59 22.98
CA GLU A 631 -11.57 28.03 23.07
C GLU A 631 -11.89 28.78 21.79
N LYS A 632 -11.88 28.05 20.68
CA LYS A 632 -11.95 28.56 19.32
C LYS A 632 -13.33 28.31 18.68
N CYS A 633 -14.19 27.49 19.28
CA CYS A 633 -15.53 27.22 18.75
C CYS A 633 -16.63 28.13 19.34
N ASP A 634 -17.68 28.33 18.54
CA ASP A 634 -18.89 29.02 18.95
C ASP A 634 -19.66 28.23 20.04
N ALA A 635 -20.24 28.97 20.96
CA ALA A 635 -20.94 28.44 22.13
C ALA A 635 -22.15 27.58 21.75
N ASP A 636 -22.94 28.04 20.78
CA ASP A 636 -24.17 27.36 20.36
C ASP A 636 -23.84 26.07 19.59
N GLN A 637 -22.78 26.09 18.77
CA GLN A 637 -22.30 24.89 18.07
C GLN A 637 -21.83 23.80 19.04
N ILE A 638 -21.03 24.18 20.05
CA ILE A 638 -20.59 23.26 21.11
C ILE A 638 -21.80 22.66 21.81
N ALA A 639 -22.75 23.50 22.25
CA ALA A 639 -23.90 23.04 23.02
C ALA A 639 -24.80 22.10 22.19
N ALA A 640 -25.06 22.42 20.92
CA ALA A 640 -25.85 21.59 20.03
C ALA A 640 -25.26 20.18 19.85
N GLU A 641 -23.93 20.06 19.89
CA GLU A 641 -23.21 18.80 19.69
C GLU A 641 -23.00 18.02 20.97
N LEU A 642 -22.71 18.72 22.06
CA LEU A 642 -22.56 18.15 23.40
C LEU A 642 -23.78 17.32 23.77
N PHE A 643 -24.98 17.81 23.45
CA PHE A 643 -26.24 17.15 23.78
C PHE A 643 -26.86 16.38 22.61
N ARG A 644 -26.21 16.29 21.45
CA ARG A 644 -26.75 15.53 20.31
C ARG A 644 -26.80 14.04 20.63
N ASN A 645 -27.92 13.40 20.30
CA ASN A 645 -28.03 11.95 20.34
C ASN A 645 -27.25 11.36 19.16
N VAL A 646 -26.27 10.51 19.48
CA VAL A 646 -25.49 9.75 18.52
C VAL A 646 -25.73 8.27 18.79
N THR A 647 -26.12 7.54 17.75
CA THR A 647 -26.13 6.07 17.79
C THR A 647 -24.67 5.61 17.65
N SER A 648 -24.11 5.07 18.71
CA SER A 648 -22.76 4.51 18.73
C SER A 648 -22.68 3.22 17.91
N PHE A 649 -21.46 2.71 17.68
CA PHE A 649 -21.22 1.44 16.98
C PHE A 649 -21.95 0.23 17.56
N ASN A 650 -22.32 0.28 18.84
CA ASN A 650 -23.07 -0.79 19.52
C ASN A 650 -24.58 -0.56 19.50
N ASN A 651 -25.08 0.28 18.59
CA ASN A 651 -26.48 0.70 18.51
C ASN A 651 -27.02 1.38 19.79
N THR A 652 -26.14 1.92 20.63
CA THR A 652 -26.54 2.64 21.83
C THR A 652 -26.62 4.13 21.55
N ILE A 653 -27.74 4.74 21.93
CA ILE A 653 -27.90 6.20 21.86
C ILE A 653 -27.16 6.82 23.04
N THR A 654 -26.15 7.63 22.74
CA THR A 654 -25.38 8.38 23.74
C THR A 654 -25.12 9.81 23.25
N THR A 655 -24.55 10.65 24.09
CA THR A 655 -24.20 12.03 23.77
C THR A 655 -22.72 12.25 24.07
N ALA A 656 -22.11 13.27 23.44
CA ALA A 656 -20.78 13.73 23.79
C ALA A 656 -20.68 14.11 25.28
N PHE A 657 -21.76 14.69 25.81
CA PHE A 657 -21.89 14.99 27.23
C PHE A 657 -21.77 13.76 28.13
N ASN A 658 -22.43 12.66 27.77
CA ASN A 658 -22.37 11.43 28.56
C ASN A 658 -20.92 10.92 28.68
N TYR A 659 -20.14 10.96 27.59
CA TYR A 659 -18.74 10.57 27.63
C TYR A 659 -17.87 11.53 28.44
N LEU A 660 -18.13 12.84 28.41
CA LEU A 660 -17.47 13.77 29.32
C LEU A 660 -17.72 13.42 30.78
N ILE A 661 -18.98 13.10 31.14
CA ILE A 661 -19.32 12.70 32.50
C ILE A 661 -18.67 11.36 32.88
N LEU A 662 -18.64 10.38 31.97
CA LEU A 662 -17.94 9.12 32.19
C LEU A 662 -16.43 9.32 32.36
N ALA A 663 -15.83 10.22 31.56
CA ALA A 663 -14.42 10.59 31.69
C ALA A 663 -14.13 11.19 33.07
N LEU A 664 -14.95 12.17 33.50
CA LEU A 664 -14.84 12.77 34.82
C LEU A 664 -15.00 11.72 35.91
N ASN A 665 -16.02 10.86 35.84
CA ASN A 665 -16.28 9.82 36.82
C ASN A 665 -15.07 8.88 36.97
N SER A 666 -14.54 8.37 35.86
CA SER A 666 -13.39 7.48 35.88
C SER A 666 -12.12 8.17 36.37
N ALA A 667 -11.89 9.42 35.97
CA ALA A 667 -10.70 10.16 36.36
C ALA A 667 -10.63 10.48 37.87
N VAL A 668 -11.76 10.50 38.58
CA VAL A 668 -11.76 10.65 40.05
C VAL A 668 -11.23 9.39 40.73
N GLY A 669 -11.36 8.20 40.11
CA GLY A 669 -11.04 6.91 40.75
C GLY A 669 -9.60 6.44 40.68
N PHE A 670 -8.71 7.23 40.08
CA PHE A 670 -7.32 6.86 39.94
C PHE A 670 -6.41 7.92 40.57
N ASP A 671 -5.68 7.53 41.63
CA ASP A 671 -4.83 8.40 42.45
C ASP A 671 -3.68 9.08 41.67
N ASN A 672 -3.27 8.54 40.52
CA ASN A 672 -2.10 9.00 39.75
C ASN A 672 -2.38 10.17 38.79
N LEU A 673 -3.57 10.77 38.78
CA LEU A 673 -4.02 11.67 37.70
C LEU A 673 -4.45 13.07 38.15
N THR A 674 -3.87 13.65 39.21
CA THR A 674 -4.31 14.96 39.73
C THR A 674 -4.27 16.07 38.67
N GLU A 675 -3.30 16.05 37.75
CA GLU A 675 -3.21 17.00 36.64
C GLU A 675 -4.28 16.74 35.56
N ASN A 676 -4.45 15.48 35.14
CA ASN A 676 -5.42 15.09 34.09
C ASN A 676 -6.83 15.38 34.55
N PHE A 677 -7.13 15.03 35.80
CA PHE A 677 -8.38 15.35 36.43
C PHE A 677 -8.65 16.86 36.48
N THR A 678 -7.63 17.66 36.83
CA THR A 678 -7.76 19.13 36.83
C THR A 678 -8.02 19.69 35.43
N LYS A 679 -7.33 19.18 34.41
CA LYS A 679 -7.55 19.58 33.01
C LYS A 679 -8.94 19.16 32.52
N MET A 680 -9.41 17.96 32.85
CA MET A 680 -10.74 17.48 32.49
C MET A 680 -11.85 18.28 33.17
N ILE A 681 -11.65 18.65 34.44
CA ILE A 681 -12.53 19.60 35.13
C ILE A 681 -12.53 20.95 34.41
N THR A 682 -11.37 21.48 34.06
CA THR A 682 -11.25 22.75 33.34
C THR A 682 -12.00 22.69 32.01
N LEU A 683 -11.85 21.58 31.27
CA LEU A 683 -12.57 21.30 30.04
C LEU A 683 -14.09 21.28 30.26
N ALA A 684 -14.55 20.53 31.26
CA ALA A 684 -15.97 20.46 31.60
C ALA A 684 -16.53 21.82 31.97
N LEU A 685 -15.83 22.59 32.79
CA LEU A 685 -16.23 23.95 33.17
C LEU A 685 -16.33 24.87 31.97
N LYS A 686 -15.34 24.89 31.07
CA LYS A 686 -15.39 25.70 29.84
C LYS A 686 -16.58 25.30 28.95
N LEU A 687 -16.87 24.01 28.83
CA LEU A 687 -18.03 23.52 28.08
C LEU A 687 -19.35 23.97 28.73
N ILE A 688 -19.45 23.87 30.05
CA ILE A 688 -20.62 24.34 30.82
C ILE A 688 -20.78 25.85 30.67
N GLU A 689 -19.69 26.62 30.74
CA GLU A 689 -19.68 28.07 30.54
C GLU A 689 -20.18 28.49 29.16
N LYS A 690 -19.96 27.65 28.13
CA LYS A 690 -20.47 27.85 26.77
C LYS A 690 -21.92 27.43 26.56
N CYS A 691 -22.52 26.63 27.44
CA CYS A 691 -23.92 26.18 27.29
C CYS A 691 -24.91 27.09 28.03
N SER A 692 -26.11 27.28 27.51
CA SER A 692 -27.23 27.87 28.27
C SER A 692 -27.78 26.90 29.33
N ALA A 693 -28.53 27.45 30.29
CA ALA A 693 -29.19 26.66 31.34
C ALA A 693 -30.12 25.59 30.74
N ASP A 694 -30.92 25.95 29.73
CA ASP A 694 -31.88 25.04 29.10
C ASP A 694 -31.18 23.88 28.36
N GLN A 695 -30.09 24.18 27.66
CA GLN A 695 -29.30 23.15 26.98
C GLN A 695 -28.68 22.15 27.97
N LEU A 696 -28.11 22.65 29.08
CA LEU A 696 -27.59 21.81 30.15
C LEU A 696 -28.69 20.93 30.75
N ALA A 697 -29.85 21.50 31.06
CA ALA A 697 -30.98 20.76 31.62
C ALA A 697 -31.44 19.61 30.72
N VAL A 698 -31.58 19.87 29.41
CA VAL A 698 -31.91 18.84 28.42
C VAL A 698 -30.82 17.75 28.41
N GLY A 699 -29.55 18.14 28.42
CA GLY A 699 -28.42 17.21 28.49
C GLY A 699 -28.44 16.29 29.69
N PHE A 700 -28.60 16.86 30.88
CA PHE A 700 -28.68 16.13 32.13
C PHE A 700 -29.91 15.24 32.25
N SER A 701 -30.99 15.53 31.52
CA SER A 701 -32.20 14.70 31.51
C SER A 701 -32.09 13.42 30.67
N LYS A 702 -31.15 13.38 29.72
CA LYS A 702 -31.00 12.25 28.81
C LYS A 702 -30.42 11.05 29.54
N LYS A 703 -31.11 9.92 29.42
CA LYS A 703 -30.64 8.62 29.93
C LYS A 703 -29.54 8.08 29.02
N ILE A 704 -28.46 7.59 29.62
CA ILE A 704 -27.43 6.79 28.98
C ILE A 704 -28.06 5.45 28.63
N THR A 705 -27.99 5.03 27.37
CA THR A 705 -28.55 3.73 26.94
C THR A 705 -27.49 2.62 26.82
N ALA A 706 -26.22 2.95 27.10
CA ALA A 706 -25.05 2.09 26.96
C ALA A 706 -24.39 1.74 28.30
N ASP A 707 -23.67 0.61 28.32
CA ASP A 707 -22.72 0.21 29.37
C ASP A 707 -23.34 -0.02 30.78
N ARG A 708 -22.51 -0.23 31.80
CA ARG A 708 -22.85 -0.38 33.22
C ARG A 708 -23.69 0.77 33.81
N HIS A 709 -23.86 1.85 33.06
CA HIS A 709 -24.67 3.03 33.41
C HIS A 709 -25.99 3.11 32.61
N LYS A 710 -26.43 2.01 31.99
CA LYS A 710 -27.70 1.97 31.26
C LYS A 710 -28.86 2.42 32.15
N SER A 711 -29.64 3.38 31.64
CA SER A 711 -30.76 4.07 32.30
C SER A 711 -30.37 5.17 33.30
N SER A 712 -29.09 5.36 33.60
CA SER A 712 -28.61 6.50 34.38
C SER A 712 -28.63 7.79 33.57
N THR A 713 -28.95 8.90 34.19
CA THR A 713 -28.80 10.22 33.57
C THR A 713 -27.36 10.72 33.71
N GLY A 714 -26.93 11.65 32.85
CA GLY A 714 -25.64 12.32 33.04
C GLY A 714 -25.49 12.96 34.43
N PHE A 715 -26.61 13.40 35.02
CA PHE A 715 -26.63 13.95 36.37
C PHE A 715 -26.34 12.87 37.42
N TYR A 716 -26.96 11.70 37.29
CA TYR A 716 -26.73 10.55 38.15
C TYR A 716 -25.26 10.10 38.13
N CYS A 717 -24.64 10.02 36.94
CA CYS A 717 -23.25 9.61 36.82
C CYS A 717 -22.29 10.62 37.47
N LEU A 718 -22.56 11.92 37.35
CA LEU A 718 -21.74 12.97 37.96
C LEU A 718 -21.82 12.95 39.49
N THR A 719 -23.01 12.72 40.05
CA THR A 719 -23.22 12.66 41.51
C THR A 719 -22.78 11.33 42.13
N HIS A 720 -22.63 10.28 41.33
CA HIS A 720 -22.14 8.97 41.76
C HIS A 720 -20.61 8.84 41.76
N ALA A 721 -19.90 9.71 41.04
CA ALA A 721 -18.44 9.68 40.99
C ALA A 721 -17.74 9.74 42.36
N PRO A 722 -18.21 10.52 43.35
CA PRO A 722 -17.58 10.57 44.68
C PRO A 722 -17.75 9.31 45.55
N ARG A 723 -18.38 8.24 45.05
CA ARG A 723 -18.95 7.15 45.87
C ARG A 723 -18.13 5.86 45.87
N ASP A 724 -17.14 5.72 44.99
CA ASP A 724 -16.39 4.49 44.89
C ASP A 724 -15.40 4.38 46.09
N PRO A 725 -15.39 3.27 46.85
CA PRO A 725 -14.61 3.13 48.09
C PRO A 725 -13.11 3.36 47.94
N ALA A 726 -12.56 3.28 46.73
CA ALA A 726 -11.17 3.62 46.45
C ALA A 726 -10.82 5.10 46.72
N PHE A 727 -11.82 5.96 46.98
CA PHE A 727 -11.70 7.42 46.91
C PHE A 727 -11.51 8.09 48.29
N ASN A 728 -11.45 7.31 49.38
CA ASN A 728 -11.36 7.83 50.75
C ASN A 728 -10.10 8.66 51.04
N ASN A 729 -9.11 8.67 50.14
CA ASN A 729 -7.84 9.40 50.32
C ASN A 729 -7.73 10.73 49.53
N LEU A 730 -8.78 11.17 48.80
CA LEU A 730 -8.64 12.26 47.81
C LEU A 730 -9.57 13.47 48.04
N ALA A 731 -9.53 14.07 49.23
CA ALA A 731 -10.31 15.27 49.60
C ALA A 731 -10.19 16.43 48.58
N LYS A 732 -9.02 16.59 47.95
CA LYS A 732 -8.75 17.64 46.94
C LYS A 732 -9.49 17.41 45.62
N SER A 733 -9.68 16.16 45.20
CA SER A 733 -10.42 15.84 43.97
C SER A 733 -11.93 15.96 44.21
N ILE A 734 -12.42 15.54 45.38
CA ILE A 734 -13.81 15.73 45.80
C ILE A 734 -14.17 17.22 45.80
N ALA A 735 -13.31 18.10 46.34
CA ALA A 735 -13.54 19.54 46.35
C ALA A 735 -13.66 20.15 44.94
N LYS A 736 -12.83 19.69 43.98
CA LYS A 736 -12.89 20.17 42.59
C LYS A 736 -14.09 19.61 41.83
N THR A 737 -14.46 18.33 42.03
CA THR A 737 -15.70 17.76 41.46
C THR A 737 -16.93 18.50 41.99
N ALA A 738 -16.93 18.80 43.30
CA ALA A 738 -17.98 19.59 43.93
C ALA A 738 -18.07 20.99 43.30
N ASP A 739 -16.94 21.65 43.01
CA ASP A 739 -16.93 22.95 42.31
C ASP A 739 -17.61 22.88 40.93
N VAL A 740 -17.36 21.82 40.15
CA VAL A 740 -18.05 21.57 38.86
C VAL A 740 -19.54 21.39 39.07
N ILE A 741 -19.94 20.53 40.02
CA ILE A 741 -21.34 20.30 40.38
C ILE A 741 -22.01 21.60 40.80
N PHE A 742 -21.35 22.42 41.63
CA PHE A 742 -21.88 23.69 42.10
C PHE A 742 -22.04 24.71 40.98
N LYS A 743 -21.05 24.85 40.09
CA LYS A 743 -21.18 25.74 38.92
C LYS A 743 -22.31 25.30 37.98
N ILE A 744 -22.50 23.99 37.78
CA ILE A 744 -23.64 23.45 37.04
C ILE A 744 -24.95 23.84 37.73
N MET A 745 -25.05 23.62 39.05
CA MET A 745 -26.25 23.91 39.83
C MET A 745 -26.61 25.40 39.78
N ALA A 746 -25.63 26.28 39.99
CA ALA A 746 -25.82 27.72 39.91
C ALA A 746 -26.31 28.13 38.52
N LYS A 747 -25.68 27.60 37.45
CA LYS A 747 -26.04 27.94 36.07
C LYS A 747 -27.40 27.40 35.64
N LEU A 748 -27.86 26.29 36.20
CA LEU A 748 -29.16 25.68 35.89
C LEU A 748 -30.35 26.37 36.56
N HIS A 749 -30.13 27.36 37.44
CA HIS A 749 -31.17 27.86 38.37
C HIS A 749 -31.92 26.68 39.02
N PHE A 750 -31.13 25.85 39.70
CA PHE A 750 -31.41 24.47 40.10
C PHE A 750 -32.80 24.21 40.72
N SER A 751 -33.36 25.21 41.38
CA SER A 751 -34.68 25.18 42.03
C SER A 751 -35.83 24.85 41.06
N LYS A 752 -35.71 25.20 39.77
CA LYS A 752 -36.73 24.87 38.74
C LYS A 752 -36.72 23.41 38.29
N GLN A 753 -35.65 22.64 38.55
CA GLN A 753 -35.47 21.27 37.99
C GLN A 753 -35.21 20.17 39.05
N LEU A 754 -35.84 20.28 40.22
CA LEU A 754 -35.83 19.31 41.33
C LEU A 754 -36.09 17.82 40.97
N HIS A 755 -36.63 17.53 39.79
CA HIS A 755 -36.92 16.16 39.38
C HIS A 755 -35.67 15.29 39.15
N PHE A 756 -34.50 15.89 38.89
CA PHE A 756 -33.24 15.17 38.70
C PHE A 756 -32.67 14.56 39.99
N LEU A 757 -33.03 15.13 41.14
CA LEU A 757 -32.60 14.67 42.47
C LEU A 757 -33.36 13.43 42.97
N LYS A 758 -34.41 13.01 42.27
CA LYS A 758 -35.20 11.82 42.63
C LYS A 758 -34.39 10.52 42.59
N GLY A 759 -33.28 10.49 41.85
CA GLY A 759 -32.42 9.33 41.72
C GLY A 759 -31.30 9.24 42.77
N LEU A 760 -31.15 10.24 43.65
CA LEU A 760 -30.06 10.25 44.62
C LEU A 760 -30.46 9.56 45.92
N ASN A 761 -29.72 8.58 46.43
CA ASN A 761 -30.01 7.95 47.73
C ASN A 761 -29.31 8.65 48.92
N THR A 762 -29.63 8.19 50.13
CA THR A 762 -29.18 8.78 51.39
C THR A 762 -27.67 9.00 51.50
N LYS A 763 -26.85 8.06 50.99
CA LYS A 763 -25.38 8.16 51.05
C LYS A 763 -24.84 9.25 50.11
N GLU A 764 -25.47 9.47 48.95
CA GLU A 764 -25.04 10.48 47.98
C GLU A 764 -25.27 11.89 48.50
N TYR A 765 -26.38 12.11 49.19
CA TYR A 765 -26.64 13.39 49.84
C TYR A 765 -25.72 13.67 51.03
N GLN A 766 -25.25 12.64 51.74
CA GLN A 766 -24.28 12.79 52.83
C GLN A 766 -22.91 13.24 52.32
N ILE A 767 -22.47 12.74 51.15
CA ILE A 767 -21.22 13.17 50.50
C ILE A 767 -21.32 14.60 49.97
N LEU A 768 -22.44 14.96 49.34
CA LEU A 768 -22.68 16.35 48.92
C LEU A 768 -22.77 17.33 50.12
N ASN A 769 -23.09 16.82 51.31
CA ASN A 769 -23.10 17.58 52.57
C ASN A 769 -21.75 17.67 53.29
N SER A 770 -20.76 16.85 52.91
CA SER A 770 -19.46 16.81 53.59
C SER A 770 -18.49 17.87 53.06
N VAL A 771 -18.90 18.73 52.13
CA VAL A 771 -18.09 19.84 51.63
C VAL A 771 -17.68 20.74 52.80
N SER A 772 -16.38 20.76 53.09
CA SER A 772 -15.81 21.59 54.15
C SER A 772 -15.81 23.06 53.73
N VAL A 773 -16.26 23.95 54.62
CA VAL A 773 -16.10 25.39 54.44
C VAL A 773 -14.61 25.72 54.60
N ASP A 774 -13.92 26.05 53.50
CA ASP A 774 -12.53 26.48 53.48
C ASP A 774 -12.41 27.94 53.02
N LYS A 775 -11.19 28.50 52.92
CA LYS A 775 -10.95 29.90 52.51
C LYS A 775 -11.33 30.23 51.06
N THR A 776 -11.67 29.24 50.23
CA THR A 776 -12.14 29.41 48.83
C THR A 776 -13.65 29.26 48.69
N PHE A 777 -14.36 29.10 49.81
CA PHE A 777 -15.80 29.03 49.89
C PHE A 777 -16.40 30.42 49.65
N ASN A 778 -17.37 30.53 48.74
CA ASN A 778 -18.02 31.79 48.38
C ASN A 778 -19.54 31.67 48.53
N ILE A 779 -20.26 32.77 48.28
CA ILE A 779 -21.71 32.82 48.44
C ILE A 779 -22.45 31.79 47.57
N GLU A 780 -21.98 31.53 46.35
CA GLU A 780 -22.58 30.53 45.46
C GLU A 780 -22.44 29.09 45.98
N LYS A 781 -21.28 28.76 46.56
CA LYS A 781 -21.07 27.47 47.24
C LYS A 781 -21.94 27.33 48.49
N LEU A 782 -22.19 28.43 49.21
CA LEU A 782 -23.10 28.45 50.36
C LEU A 782 -24.54 28.18 49.92
N LYS A 783 -25.06 28.93 48.93
CA LYS A 783 -26.39 28.73 48.35
C LYS A 783 -26.64 27.28 47.98
N ALA A 784 -25.74 26.70 47.20
CA ALA A 784 -25.90 25.34 46.72
C ALA A 784 -25.80 24.30 47.85
N THR A 785 -24.93 24.52 48.85
CA THR A 785 -24.82 23.64 50.04
C THR A 785 -26.12 23.62 50.84
N VAL A 786 -26.70 24.80 51.09
CA VAL A 786 -27.98 24.96 51.79
C VAL A 786 -29.11 24.30 50.99
N VAL A 787 -29.17 24.54 49.67
CA VAL A 787 -30.17 23.93 48.78
C VAL A 787 -30.06 22.41 48.75
N LEU A 788 -28.84 21.85 48.70
CA LEU A 788 -28.62 20.40 48.75
C LEU A 788 -29.06 19.79 50.08
N ARG A 789 -28.89 20.51 51.20
CA ARG A 789 -29.39 20.09 52.52
C ARG A 789 -30.92 20.03 52.55
N ILE A 790 -31.59 21.03 51.99
CA ILE A 790 -33.07 21.06 51.86
C ILE A 790 -33.54 19.93 50.94
N CYS A 791 -32.85 19.68 49.83
CA CYS A 791 -33.13 18.58 48.92
C CYS A 791 -32.96 17.20 49.60
N PHE A 792 -31.93 17.03 50.43
CA PHE A 792 -31.70 15.79 51.19
C PHE A 792 -32.87 15.48 52.12
N TYR A 793 -33.33 16.50 52.85
CA TYR A 793 -34.52 16.40 53.68
C TYR A 793 -35.74 15.98 52.88
N MET A 794 -35.96 16.59 51.71
CA MET A 794 -37.08 16.21 50.84
C MET A 794 -36.97 14.75 50.35
N HIS A 795 -35.76 14.26 50.05
CA HIS A 795 -35.57 12.88 49.57
C HIS A 795 -35.80 11.83 50.66
N LEU A 796 -35.22 12.01 51.86
CA LEU A 796 -35.37 11.09 52.99
C LEU A 796 -36.83 10.83 53.37
N ASN A 797 -37.70 11.81 53.13
CA ASN A 797 -39.12 11.71 53.40
C ASN A 797 -39.95 11.09 52.25
N ILE A 798 -39.36 10.89 51.05
CA ILE A 798 -40.04 10.28 49.88
C ILE A 798 -39.76 8.78 49.76
N SER A 799 -38.55 8.31 50.08
CA SER A 799 -38.10 6.93 49.84
C SER A 799 -38.79 5.86 50.70
N ASN A 800 -39.61 6.25 51.67
CA ASN A 800 -40.30 5.34 52.60
C ASN A 800 -41.74 4.97 52.18
N GLU A 801 -42.29 5.50 51.08
CA GLU A 801 -43.68 5.20 50.67
C GLU A 801 -43.81 4.14 49.55
N ASN A 802 -42.73 3.69 48.90
CA ASN A 802 -42.82 2.81 47.73
C ASN A 802 -41.79 1.66 47.73
N SER A 803 -42.14 0.53 48.34
CA SER A 803 -41.63 -0.78 47.94
C SER A 803 -42.61 -1.42 46.94
N GLY A 804 -42.33 -1.28 45.64
CA GLY A 804 -43.00 -2.04 44.57
C GLY A 804 -43.78 -1.21 43.54
N ASN A 805 -43.18 -1.06 42.36
CA ASN A 805 -43.77 -0.74 41.05
C ASN A 805 -45.21 -0.16 41.00
N SER A 806 -45.34 1.16 40.99
CA SER A 806 -45.91 1.92 39.87
C SER A 806 -45.83 3.42 40.16
N SER A 807 -45.47 4.19 39.13
CA SER A 807 -45.35 5.63 39.17
C SER A 807 -46.73 6.28 39.26
N TYR A 808 -47.16 6.70 40.44
CA TYR A 808 -48.10 7.81 40.61
C TYR A 808 -47.80 8.51 41.93
N PHE A 809 -47.65 9.84 41.89
CA PHE A 809 -47.62 10.67 43.07
C PHE A 809 -48.99 10.59 43.77
N ASN A 810 -49.19 9.59 44.64
CA ASN A 810 -50.42 9.49 45.42
C ASN A 810 -50.17 10.05 46.82
N PHE A 811 -50.52 11.33 46.99
CA PHE A 811 -50.21 12.15 48.16
C PHE A 811 -51.29 11.99 49.23
N LYS A 812 -50.94 11.51 50.44
CA LYS A 812 -51.95 11.27 51.49
C LYS A 812 -51.99 12.26 52.67
N THR A 813 -51.08 13.24 52.81
CA THR A 813 -51.21 14.28 53.86
C THR A 813 -51.00 15.71 53.33
N LYS A 814 -51.88 16.64 53.75
CA LYS A 814 -51.85 18.07 53.41
C LYS A 814 -50.54 18.75 53.89
N ASP A 815 -50.02 18.31 55.04
CA ASP A 815 -48.81 18.84 55.68
C ASP A 815 -47.53 18.61 54.85
N ILE A 816 -47.36 17.40 54.27
CA ILE A 816 -46.21 17.09 53.42
C ILE A 816 -46.23 17.92 52.12
N LYS A 817 -47.42 18.19 51.55
CA LYS A 817 -47.55 19.06 50.37
C LYS A 817 -47.14 20.51 50.68
N THR A 818 -47.58 21.05 51.82
CA THR A 818 -47.26 22.42 52.23
C THR A 818 -45.76 22.57 52.50
N LYS A 819 -45.16 21.68 53.29
CA LYS A 819 -43.71 21.70 53.57
C LYS A 819 -42.86 21.55 52.32
N ARG A 820 -43.34 20.79 51.33
CA ARG A 820 -42.65 20.62 50.04
C ARG A 820 -42.75 21.86 49.15
N ALA A 821 -43.90 22.54 49.14
CA ALA A 821 -44.08 23.79 48.43
C ALA A 821 -43.22 24.89 49.07
N ASP A 822 -43.19 24.94 50.39
CA ASP A 822 -42.35 25.85 51.17
C ASP A 822 -40.85 25.59 50.91
N ALA A 823 -40.40 24.34 51.00
CA ALA A 823 -39.02 23.96 50.68
C ALA A 823 -38.64 24.35 49.23
N LYS A 824 -39.57 24.20 48.28
CA LYS A 824 -39.36 24.61 46.89
C LYS A 824 -39.19 26.12 46.77
N ASN A 825 -40.11 26.89 47.33
CA ASN A 825 -40.06 28.36 47.31
C ASN A 825 -38.82 28.89 48.03
N LEU A 826 -38.44 28.25 49.14
CA LEU A 826 -37.23 28.56 49.88
C LEU A 826 -35.98 28.31 49.03
N MET A 827 -35.89 27.17 48.35
CA MET A 827 -34.78 26.90 47.43
C MET A 827 -34.73 27.87 46.25
N ASP A 828 -35.89 28.26 45.69
CA ASP A 828 -35.98 29.29 44.65
C ASP A 828 -35.39 30.62 45.18
N GLY A 829 -35.85 31.10 46.34
CA GLY A 829 -35.39 32.37 46.91
C GLY A 829 -33.92 32.36 47.33
N ILE A 830 -33.37 31.23 47.79
CA ILE A 830 -31.94 31.14 48.20
C ILE A 830 -31.01 31.47 47.02
N PHE A 831 -31.38 31.11 45.79
CA PHE A 831 -30.54 31.42 44.62
C PHE A 831 -30.50 32.92 44.30
N ASP A 832 -31.56 33.65 44.66
CA ASP A 832 -31.69 35.09 44.42
C ASP A 832 -30.97 35.95 45.49
N CYS A 833 -30.58 35.37 46.62
CA CYS A 833 -29.85 36.08 47.67
C CYS A 833 -28.45 36.51 47.21
N GLU A 834 -27.99 37.72 47.50
CA GLU A 834 -26.64 38.17 47.17
C GLU A 834 -25.64 37.97 48.33
N SER A 835 -26.15 37.68 49.54
CA SER A 835 -25.34 37.57 50.75
C SER A 835 -25.76 36.40 51.65
N ALA A 836 -24.85 35.98 52.54
CA ALA A 836 -25.11 34.90 53.49
C ALA A 836 -26.21 35.29 54.49
N GLU A 837 -26.26 36.58 54.84
CA GLU A 837 -27.28 37.17 55.70
C GLU A 837 -28.66 37.11 55.04
N GLU A 838 -28.78 37.41 53.74
CA GLU A 838 -30.06 37.26 53.02
C GLU A 838 -30.52 35.80 52.97
N ILE A 839 -29.60 34.84 52.75
CA ILE A 839 -29.93 33.41 52.81
C ILE A 839 -30.43 33.05 54.21
N LYS A 840 -29.77 33.55 55.26
CA LYS A 840 -30.14 33.32 56.65
C LYS A 840 -31.53 33.88 56.96
N GLN A 841 -31.77 35.15 56.64
CA GLN A 841 -33.06 35.82 56.83
C GLN A 841 -34.18 35.12 56.07
N LEU A 842 -33.92 34.68 54.84
CA LEU A 842 -34.88 33.93 54.05
C LEU A 842 -35.23 32.59 54.71
N ILE A 843 -34.23 31.83 55.20
CA ILE A 843 -34.48 30.58 55.93
C ILE A 843 -35.22 30.85 57.25
N GLU A 844 -34.85 31.86 58.01
CA GLU A 844 -35.53 32.24 59.26
C GLU A 844 -36.98 32.64 59.01
N SER A 845 -37.26 33.38 57.92
CA SER A 845 -38.61 33.77 57.53
C SER A 845 -39.50 32.58 57.13
N SER A 846 -38.90 31.49 56.64
CA SER A 846 -39.60 30.23 56.31
C SER A 846 -39.92 29.36 57.54
N GLN A 847 -39.37 29.68 58.72
CA GLN A 847 -39.68 28.99 59.98
C GLN A 847 -41.03 29.45 60.56
N THR A 848 -42.14 29.15 59.87
CA THR A 848 -43.48 29.40 60.41
C THR A 848 -43.88 28.33 61.47
N PRO A 849 -44.75 28.66 62.44
CA PRO A 849 -45.23 27.70 63.46
C PRO A 849 -45.87 26.43 62.89
N ASN A 850 -46.41 26.50 61.66
CA ASN A 850 -46.97 25.37 60.94
C ASN A 850 -45.92 24.31 60.53
N ASN A 851 -44.62 24.64 60.61
CA ASN A 851 -43.53 23.71 60.33
C ASN A 851 -43.07 22.92 61.58
N GLU A 852 -43.55 23.26 62.78
CA GLU A 852 -43.32 22.48 64.00
C GLU A 852 -44.24 21.24 64.05
N ILE A 853 -43.66 20.04 64.24
CA ILE A 853 -44.46 18.83 64.45
C ILE A 853 -44.80 18.72 65.94
N SER A 854 -46.07 18.45 66.25
CA SER A 854 -46.55 18.14 67.59
C SER A 854 -45.76 16.98 68.21
N LYS A 855 -45.42 17.09 69.50
CA LYS A 855 -44.48 16.24 70.26
C LYS A 855 -44.83 14.73 70.35
N LEU A 856 -45.77 14.20 69.58
CA LEU A 856 -46.49 12.96 69.90
C LEU A 856 -46.07 11.67 69.17
N ASN A 857 -45.06 11.62 68.30
CA ASN A 857 -44.60 10.34 67.74
C ASN A 857 -43.06 10.23 67.71
N LYS A 858 -42.50 9.77 68.83
CA LYS A 858 -41.13 9.27 68.97
C LYS A 858 -41.15 7.74 68.89
N SER A 859 -41.04 7.16 67.69
CA SER A 859 -40.38 5.86 67.57
C SER A 859 -39.78 5.62 66.18
N SER A 860 -38.58 5.05 66.25
CA SER A 860 -37.70 4.45 65.24
C SER A 860 -37.16 5.28 64.06
N ILE A 861 -35.81 5.43 64.13
CA ILE A 861 -34.81 5.79 63.11
C ILE A 861 -34.84 7.25 62.65
N GLU A 862 -33.77 7.98 63.01
CA GLU A 862 -33.38 9.36 62.66
C GLU A 862 -34.18 10.03 61.51
N LYS A 863 -35.37 10.55 61.83
CA LYS A 863 -36.11 11.44 60.92
C LYS A 863 -35.63 12.86 61.16
N ILE A 864 -34.80 13.38 60.27
CA ILE A 864 -34.54 14.83 60.22
C ILE A 864 -35.91 15.48 59.94
N ASN A 865 -36.47 16.24 60.89
CA ASN A 865 -37.66 17.06 60.66
C ASN A 865 -37.27 18.31 59.85
N TYR A 866 -38.19 18.90 59.09
CA TYR A 866 -37.94 20.08 58.24
C TYR A 866 -37.32 21.21 59.04
N THR A 867 -37.85 21.48 60.24
CA THR A 867 -37.27 22.43 61.20
C THR A 867 -35.82 22.12 61.55
N GLN A 868 -35.46 20.84 61.72
CA GLN A 868 -34.08 20.45 62.01
C GLN A 868 -33.19 20.66 60.78
N CYS A 869 -33.69 20.37 59.58
CA CYS A 869 -32.99 20.69 58.34
C CYS A 869 -32.72 22.19 58.21
N LEU A 870 -33.71 23.04 58.48
CA LEU A 870 -33.54 24.50 58.43
C LEU A 870 -32.55 24.99 59.49
N LYS A 871 -32.59 24.43 60.71
CA LYS A 871 -31.60 24.73 61.78
C LYS A 871 -30.18 24.31 61.38
N ASP A 872 -30.03 23.15 60.74
CA ASP A 872 -28.74 22.69 60.23
C ASP A 872 -28.22 23.63 59.12
N CYS A 873 -29.12 24.12 58.26
CA CYS A 873 -28.78 25.10 57.22
C CYS A 873 -28.30 26.42 57.84
N ILE A 874 -29.01 26.96 58.84
CA ILE A 874 -28.60 28.15 59.58
C ILE A 874 -27.23 27.94 60.22
N SER A 875 -27.01 26.80 60.89
CA SER A 875 -25.71 26.50 61.51
C SER A 875 -24.55 26.49 60.50
N LYS A 876 -24.79 26.02 59.27
CA LYS A 876 -23.81 26.06 58.18
C LYS A 876 -23.55 27.49 57.69
N ILE A 877 -24.59 28.33 57.61
CA ILE A 877 -24.47 29.75 57.26
C ILE A 877 -23.69 30.50 58.35
N GLU A 878 -24.01 30.29 59.62
CA GLU A 878 -23.27 30.88 60.75
C GLU A 878 -21.81 30.43 60.78
N THR A 879 -21.54 29.18 60.40
CA THR A 879 -20.17 28.67 60.25
C THR A 879 -19.44 29.39 59.11
N TYR A 880 -20.11 29.64 57.99
CA TYR A 880 -19.58 30.44 56.88
C TYR A 880 -19.27 31.88 57.31
N GLU A 881 -20.22 32.55 57.97
CA GLU A 881 -20.06 33.93 58.46
C GLU A 881 -18.93 34.03 59.50
N ARG A 882 -18.71 32.99 60.30
CA ARG A 882 -17.58 32.94 61.25
C ARG A 882 -16.22 32.84 60.56
N ILE A 883 -16.15 32.09 59.46
CA ILE A 883 -14.91 31.90 58.68
C ILE A 883 -14.65 33.10 57.76
N PHE A 884 -15.71 33.73 57.25
CA PHE A 884 -15.70 34.91 56.39
C PHE A 884 -16.50 36.05 57.04
N PRO A 885 -16.00 36.63 58.15
CA PRO A 885 -16.67 37.76 58.77
C PRO A 885 -16.75 38.89 57.75
N GLN A 886 -17.96 39.40 57.51
CA GLN A 886 -18.18 40.49 56.55
C GLN A 886 -17.15 41.61 56.76
N GLN A 887 -16.44 41.99 55.69
CA GLN A 887 -15.98 43.38 55.61
C GLN A 887 -17.25 44.21 55.47
N LYS A 888 -17.78 44.73 56.60
CA LYS A 888 -18.88 45.68 56.60
C LYS A 888 -18.61 46.74 55.53
N SER A 889 -19.47 46.80 54.51
CA SER A 889 -19.43 47.82 53.48
C SER A 889 -19.37 49.18 54.14
N THR A 890 -18.23 49.86 54.01
CA THR A 890 -18.03 51.20 54.55
C THR A 890 -18.73 52.21 53.62
N LEU A 891 -20.06 52.12 53.50
CA LEU A 891 -20.85 52.92 52.55
C LEU A 891 -22.21 53.38 53.12
N ALA A 892 -22.20 53.81 54.39
CA ALA A 892 -23.31 54.61 54.95
C ALA A 892 -22.82 55.64 55.99
N TRP A 893 -21.71 56.34 55.70
CA TRP A 893 -21.26 57.50 56.48
C TRP A 893 -20.95 58.74 55.63
N LEU A 894 -21.57 58.88 54.45
CA LEU A 894 -21.59 60.14 53.70
C LEU A 894 -22.96 60.34 53.06
N GLY A 895 -23.80 61.12 53.75
CA GLY A 895 -25.14 61.51 53.33
C GLY A 895 -25.73 62.63 54.20
N VAL A 896 -24.89 63.55 54.69
CA VAL A 896 -25.26 64.91 55.11
C VAL A 896 -24.10 65.82 54.67
N PHE A 897 -24.22 66.38 53.47
CA PHE A 897 -24.02 67.78 53.12
C PHE A 897 -24.48 68.00 51.68
#